data_AF-N1JJJ6-F1
#
_entry.id   AF-N1JJJ6-F1
#
_cell.length_a   1.000
_cell.length_b   1.000
_cell.length_c   1.000
_cell.angle_alpha   90.00
_cell.angle_beta   90.00
_cell.angle_gamma   90.00
#
_symmetry.space_group_name_H-M   'P 1'
#
loop_
_entity.id
_entity.type
_entity.pdbx_description
1 polymer ?
#
loop_
_entity_poly.entity_id
_entity_poly.type
_entity_poly.pdbx_seq_one_letter_code
_entity_poly.pdbx_strand_id
1 'polypeptide(L)'
;MSMSRATELTLLNWVNTFPLDSEVTTVEDLSDGTVFAKMIGMCPLGIGLSFFTGVCFTLQNSPTFTGNICPDYATIDLQQNTGPSKWISNKRNLESVHKLLLRYIAEKCPNLDSLAFESKVDLNAIAEHGDSQETNKLLTIFLMAAVEGPKNRDYISLITTKLDTPAQEEIKTIIMRANATIRPSAEAKESQKVPNKDKDLALEEAHANLFAEHEALKKKHADFMTRFERLTISHEDLIQYSNEADARLKALQDTSVGDHADHMKNQVERILELEDIIAAQEQQVEADRVLKEKQIRELISLRPMAALLTECQDELKVVKVENLNLIKKANKVDHYIRKLENHTSLQRENSELRERIDLLEDNQKDYDKVHEENTKYKLTATEYGSRFQEQELDIVELSSQRTALKQEIQILNERISELNERQRHDEKFINELQEQMRTSLGALSPVSAVPGQVGLSLEEELEQVEESPTHSLENVRLKAELKLLQNSIGNSKITQLNIELAQSERIKKQLEEKYQELLESHAVGQQQLNEILDNISGEKNESIIGTRKLFIEASQELITTKSKLAKLQVELSEREHELLEKKSSAETISDVEHDKIQEIKGNNNTLASSLQVELLTLQEKYNNILADFKAQKKHLDHTALMQYPDNDMALLTGQKLENVGSVQSLNNQNTQVETFETNEQDQTLQPNEQKSKTLSKENVNILSVNLNSLQRSPKSAENSSCISLHLLQNTFFLEFSHVNGI
;
A
#
# COMPACT_ATOMS: atom_id res chain seq x y z
N MET A 1 10.61 50.29 -69.65
CA MET A 1 11.94 50.94 -69.72
C MET A 1 12.86 50.18 -68.78
N SER A 2 14.15 50.04 -69.11
CA SER A 2 15.14 49.48 -68.17
C SER A 2 15.86 50.66 -67.49
N MET A 3 15.73 50.76 -66.17
CA MET A 3 16.39 51.80 -65.35
C MET A 3 17.76 51.30 -64.90
N SER A 4 18.76 52.19 -64.84
CA SER A 4 20.11 51.81 -64.44
C SER A 4 20.24 51.63 -62.93
N ARG A 5 21.25 50.88 -62.48
CA ARG A 5 21.55 50.73 -61.04
C ARG A 5 21.97 52.06 -60.37
N ALA A 6 22.48 53.03 -61.14
CA ALA A 6 22.74 54.38 -60.63
C ALA A 6 21.43 55.15 -60.40
N THR A 7 20.45 54.96 -61.30
CA THR A 7 19.09 55.51 -61.19
C THR A 7 18.38 54.94 -59.95
N GLU A 8 18.48 53.63 -59.74
CA GLU A 8 17.93 52.91 -58.57
C GLU A 8 18.48 53.46 -57.24
N LEU A 9 19.81 53.50 -57.08
CA LEU A 9 20.46 54.02 -55.87
C LEU A 9 20.14 55.52 -55.64
N THR A 10 20.00 56.29 -56.73
CA THR A 10 19.60 57.71 -56.66
C THR A 10 18.17 57.87 -56.13
N LEU A 11 17.23 57.03 -56.60
CA LEU A 11 15.84 57.06 -56.16
C LEU A 11 15.68 56.54 -54.72
N LEU A 12 16.46 55.55 -54.29
CA LEU A 12 16.53 55.11 -52.88
C LEU A 12 17.07 56.21 -51.97
N ASN A 13 18.16 56.90 -52.36
CA ASN A 13 18.69 58.04 -51.61
C ASN A 13 17.65 59.18 -51.50
N TRP A 14 16.85 59.43 -52.55
CA TRP A 14 15.72 60.35 -52.49
C TRP A 14 14.63 59.92 -51.49
N VAL A 15 14.26 58.63 -51.44
CA VAL A 15 13.32 58.10 -50.43
C VAL A 15 13.83 58.33 -49.00
N ASN A 16 15.13 58.13 -48.75
CA ASN A 16 15.75 58.37 -47.44
C ASN A 16 15.84 59.87 -47.06
N THR A 17 15.44 60.82 -47.92
CA THR A 17 15.29 62.24 -47.52
C THR A 17 14.03 62.51 -46.68
N PHE A 18 13.07 61.59 -46.70
CA PHE A 18 11.82 61.62 -45.92
C PHE A 18 12.03 61.09 -44.49
N PRO A 19 11.22 61.51 -43.50
CA PRO A 19 11.30 60.99 -42.14
C PRO A 19 10.69 59.58 -42.05
N LEU A 20 11.53 58.55 -42.17
CA LEU A 20 11.16 57.14 -42.08
C LEU A 20 11.67 56.52 -40.76
N ASP A 21 10.96 55.51 -40.25
CA ASP A 21 11.34 54.81 -39.00
C ASP A 21 12.59 53.90 -39.17
N SER A 22 13.01 53.65 -40.40
CA SER A 22 14.16 52.83 -40.78
C SER A 22 14.73 53.31 -42.12
N GLU A 23 16.06 53.31 -42.27
CA GLU A 23 16.73 53.63 -43.52
C GLU A 23 16.49 52.53 -44.57
N VAL A 24 16.05 52.91 -45.77
CA VAL A 24 15.78 51.98 -46.88
C VAL A 24 17.09 51.70 -47.60
N THR A 25 17.56 50.45 -47.59
CA THR A 25 18.88 50.08 -48.14
C THR A 25 18.79 49.26 -49.42
N THR A 26 17.64 48.62 -49.65
CA THR A 26 17.36 47.78 -50.83
C THR A 26 16.00 48.12 -51.41
N VAL A 27 15.73 47.69 -52.65
CA VAL A 27 14.39 47.83 -53.25
C VAL A 27 13.39 46.83 -52.66
N GLU A 28 13.86 45.71 -52.09
CA GLU A 28 13.03 44.73 -51.38
C GLU A 28 12.37 45.35 -50.13
N ASP A 29 13.03 46.29 -49.47
CA ASP A 29 12.50 47.07 -48.34
C ASP A 29 11.26 47.92 -48.71
N LEU A 30 11.02 48.17 -50.00
CA LEU A 30 9.85 48.90 -50.52
C LEU A 30 8.68 47.99 -50.94
N SER A 31 8.90 46.66 -50.98
CA SER A 31 7.93 45.67 -51.49
C SER A 31 6.69 45.47 -50.62
N ASP A 32 6.63 46.07 -49.42
CA ASP A 32 5.50 45.94 -48.48
C ASP A 32 4.43 47.03 -48.62
N GLY A 33 4.73 48.09 -49.37
CA GLY A 33 3.91 49.29 -49.55
C GLY A 33 3.89 50.26 -48.35
N THR A 34 4.52 49.95 -47.22
CA THR A 34 4.42 50.77 -46.01
C THR A 34 5.24 52.05 -46.11
N VAL A 35 6.43 52.00 -46.73
CA VAL A 35 7.24 53.20 -47.00
C VAL A 35 6.51 54.15 -47.95
N PHE A 36 5.96 53.64 -49.06
CA PHE A 36 5.18 54.45 -50.00
C PHE A 36 3.92 55.06 -49.35
N ALA A 37 3.24 54.33 -48.47
CA ALA A 37 2.11 54.88 -47.71
C ALA A 37 2.54 56.04 -46.79
N LYS A 38 3.68 55.92 -46.10
CA LYS A 38 4.27 56.98 -45.26
C LYS A 38 4.69 58.21 -46.07
N MET A 39 5.17 58.02 -47.32
CA MET A 39 5.46 59.14 -48.24
C MET A 39 4.18 59.89 -48.67
N ILE A 40 3.03 59.21 -48.81
CA ILE A 40 1.74 59.88 -49.00
C ILE A 40 1.35 60.67 -47.74
N GLY A 41 1.53 60.09 -46.54
CA GLY A 41 1.65 60.87 -45.30
C GLY A 41 1.89 60.11 -44.00
N MET A 42 2.58 60.76 -43.06
CA MET A 42 2.68 60.38 -41.63
C MET A 42 2.19 61.49 -40.69
N CYS A 43 1.37 61.11 -39.70
CA CYS A 43 1.13 61.92 -38.51
C CYS A 43 1.51 61.13 -37.24
N PRO A 44 2.61 61.47 -36.56
CA PRO A 44 2.81 61.05 -35.18
C PRO A 44 1.89 61.85 -34.23
N LEU A 45 1.69 61.32 -33.01
CA LEU A 45 0.99 61.94 -31.87
C LEU A 45 -0.52 62.16 -32.04
N GLY A 46 -1.28 61.08 -31.85
CA GLY A 46 -2.74 61.08 -31.83
C GLY A 46 -3.42 61.63 -30.57
N ILE A 47 -4.75 61.53 -30.58
CA ILE A 47 -5.76 61.49 -29.48
C ILE A 47 -7.09 61.12 -30.18
N GLY A 48 -7.91 60.19 -29.71
CA GLY A 48 -7.73 59.21 -28.64
C GLY A 48 -9.05 58.55 -28.21
N LEU A 49 -9.03 57.24 -27.92
CA LEU A 49 -10.09 56.47 -27.23
C LEU A 49 -9.54 55.03 -26.95
N SER A 50 -8.48 54.88 -26.16
CA SER A 50 -8.46 54.87 -24.68
C SER A 50 -8.96 53.56 -24.03
N PHE A 51 -8.03 52.66 -23.72
CA PHE A 51 -8.09 51.86 -22.49
C PHE A 51 -6.67 51.50 -22.03
N PHE A 52 -6.43 51.54 -20.72
CA PHE A 52 -5.15 51.29 -20.00
C PHE A 52 -3.92 52.20 -20.26
N THR A 53 -3.57 52.95 -19.19
CA THR A 53 -2.22 53.22 -18.62
C THR A 53 -0.97 53.27 -19.51
N GLY A 54 -0.09 54.28 -19.42
CA GLY A 54 -0.03 55.45 -18.51
C GLY A 54 1.41 56.00 -18.38
N VAL A 55 1.57 57.11 -17.65
CA VAL A 55 2.83 57.89 -17.44
C VAL A 55 3.27 58.77 -18.62
N CYS A 56 3.60 60.03 -18.33
CA CYS A 56 4.14 61.00 -19.30
C CYS A 56 5.67 60.95 -19.38
N PHE A 57 6.21 61.30 -20.54
CA PHE A 57 7.52 61.95 -20.62
C PHE A 57 7.45 63.14 -21.59
N THR A 58 7.88 64.31 -21.12
CA THR A 58 7.90 65.56 -21.90
C THR A 58 9.27 65.78 -22.51
N LEU A 59 9.35 66.12 -23.80
CA LEU A 59 10.51 66.81 -24.37
C LEU A 59 10.05 67.81 -25.45
N GLN A 60 10.95 68.73 -25.81
CA GLN A 60 10.60 70.04 -26.35
C GLN A 60 11.29 70.33 -27.70
N ASN A 61 10.66 71.19 -28.50
CA ASN A 61 11.25 72.02 -29.56
C ASN A 61 11.99 71.33 -30.72
N SER A 62 11.37 71.31 -31.90
CA SER A 62 12.02 71.77 -33.15
C SER A 62 10.99 72.00 -34.28
N PRO A 63 11.12 73.05 -35.12
CA PRO A 63 10.21 73.30 -36.23
C PRO A 63 10.70 72.64 -37.53
N THR A 64 10.41 71.35 -37.71
CA THR A 64 10.92 70.56 -38.86
C THR A 64 9.81 70.01 -39.76
N PHE A 65 9.59 70.69 -40.88
CA PHE A 65 9.15 70.17 -42.19
C PHE A 65 8.23 68.92 -42.19
N THR A 66 6.91 69.14 -42.17
CA THR A 66 5.89 68.09 -42.37
C THR A 66 5.70 67.76 -43.87
N GLY A 67 6.70 67.09 -44.45
CA GLY A 67 6.81 66.74 -45.87
C GLY A 67 5.82 65.71 -46.43
N ASN A 68 4.58 65.67 -45.95
CA ASN A 68 3.52 64.77 -46.40
C ASN A 68 2.85 65.29 -47.68
N ILE A 69 2.58 64.39 -48.64
CA ILE A 69 1.96 64.76 -49.92
C ILE A 69 0.49 65.19 -49.73
N CYS A 70 -0.33 64.41 -49.01
CA CYS A 70 -1.68 64.83 -48.57
C CYS A 70 -2.18 64.06 -47.32
N PRO A 71 -2.55 64.74 -46.22
CA PRO A 71 -3.18 64.09 -45.05
C PRO A 71 -4.52 63.41 -45.37
N ASP A 72 -5.31 63.99 -46.28
CA ASP A 72 -6.67 63.56 -46.63
C ASP A 72 -6.71 62.19 -47.34
N TYR A 73 -5.54 61.63 -47.70
CA TYR A 73 -5.39 60.35 -48.40
C TYR A 73 -4.61 59.29 -47.60
N ALA A 74 -4.60 59.38 -46.27
CA ALA A 74 -4.02 58.35 -45.41
C ALA A 74 -4.72 56.98 -45.52
N THR A 75 -3.94 55.91 -45.67
CA THR A 75 -4.44 54.52 -45.57
C THR A 75 -4.67 54.16 -44.10
N ILE A 76 -5.93 54.03 -43.68
CA ILE A 76 -6.29 53.82 -42.27
C ILE A 76 -5.88 52.44 -41.74
N ASP A 77 -5.92 51.39 -42.57
CA ASP A 77 -5.50 50.03 -42.21
C ASP A 77 -4.52 49.46 -43.26
N LEU A 78 -3.26 49.26 -42.88
CA LEU A 78 -2.28 48.47 -43.63
C LEU A 78 -2.10 47.11 -42.95
N GLN A 79 -2.25 46.01 -43.69
CA GLN A 79 -2.21 44.67 -43.10
C GLN A 79 -0.76 44.19 -42.91
N GLN A 80 -0.22 44.36 -41.71
CA GLN A 80 1.02 43.69 -41.29
C GLN A 80 0.74 42.22 -41.02
N ASN A 81 1.19 41.33 -41.91
CA ASN A 81 0.91 39.90 -41.82
C ASN A 81 2.17 39.07 -42.14
N THR A 82 2.78 38.51 -41.10
CA THR A 82 4.05 37.77 -41.14
C THR A 82 3.89 36.28 -41.48
N GLY A 83 2.71 35.86 -41.94
CA GLY A 83 2.44 34.49 -42.40
C GLY A 83 2.86 34.21 -43.85
N PRO A 84 2.65 32.97 -44.35
CA PRO A 84 2.99 32.58 -45.73
C PRO A 84 2.19 33.33 -46.82
N SER A 85 1.16 34.10 -46.44
CA SER A 85 0.41 35.02 -47.30
C SER A 85 0.96 36.46 -47.32
N LYS A 86 2.23 36.67 -46.91
CA LYS A 86 2.91 37.98 -46.91
C LYS A 86 2.73 38.72 -48.25
N TRP A 87 3.05 38.08 -49.37
CA TRP A 87 2.98 38.71 -50.70
C TRP A 87 1.56 39.18 -51.07
N ILE A 88 0.52 38.46 -50.66
CA ILE A 88 -0.89 38.84 -50.88
C ILE A 88 -1.24 40.10 -50.07
N SER A 89 -0.72 40.19 -48.84
CA SER A 89 -0.92 41.35 -47.96
C SER A 89 -0.15 42.57 -48.48
N ASN A 90 1.11 42.38 -48.87
CA ASN A 90 1.94 43.38 -49.55
C ASN A 90 1.27 43.90 -50.83
N LYS A 91 0.77 43.00 -51.70
CA LYS A 91 0.03 43.36 -52.91
C LYS A 91 -1.18 44.24 -52.59
N ARG A 92 -2.00 43.87 -51.59
CA ARG A 92 -3.17 44.66 -51.18
C ARG A 92 -2.79 46.06 -50.67
N ASN A 93 -1.68 46.17 -49.95
CA ASN A 93 -1.14 47.46 -49.51
C ASN A 93 -0.70 48.30 -50.72
N LEU A 94 0.09 47.73 -51.64
CA LEU A 94 0.56 48.37 -52.87
C LEU A 94 -0.58 48.79 -53.82
N GLU A 95 -1.60 47.96 -53.99
CA GLU A 95 -2.82 48.30 -54.75
C GLU A 95 -3.56 49.49 -54.13
N SER A 96 -3.62 49.56 -52.80
CA SER A 96 -4.25 50.67 -52.08
C SER A 96 -3.47 51.97 -52.26
N VAL A 97 -2.13 51.90 -52.09
CA VAL A 97 -1.20 53.02 -52.33
C VAL A 97 -1.27 53.52 -53.78
N HIS A 98 -1.18 52.63 -54.76
CA HIS A 98 -1.22 52.97 -56.18
C HIS A 98 -2.57 53.61 -56.57
N LYS A 99 -3.69 53.09 -56.05
CA LYS A 99 -5.02 53.67 -56.27
C LYS A 99 -5.18 55.06 -55.65
N LEU A 100 -4.53 55.34 -54.53
CA LEU A 100 -4.49 56.67 -53.91
C LEU A 100 -3.58 57.64 -54.68
N LEU A 101 -2.41 57.17 -55.15
CA LEU A 101 -1.52 57.95 -56.01
C LEU A 101 -2.20 58.36 -57.32
N LEU A 102 -2.88 57.44 -58.00
CA LEU A 102 -3.66 57.74 -59.21
C LEU A 102 -4.77 58.76 -58.95
N ARG A 103 -5.48 58.65 -57.81
CA ARG A 103 -6.50 59.64 -57.43
C ARG A 103 -5.89 61.02 -57.17
N TYR A 104 -4.77 61.08 -56.46
CA TYR A 104 -4.05 62.33 -56.20
C TYR A 104 -3.56 62.98 -57.50
N ILE A 105 -3.06 62.20 -58.46
CA ILE A 105 -2.65 62.69 -59.79
C ILE A 105 -3.85 63.29 -60.53
N ALA A 106 -4.96 62.54 -60.66
CA ALA A 106 -6.14 63.02 -61.37
C ALA A 106 -6.81 64.25 -60.73
N GLU A 107 -6.68 64.44 -59.41
CA GLU A 107 -7.29 65.57 -58.69
C GLU A 107 -6.37 66.80 -58.60
N LYS A 108 -5.04 66.61 -58.50
CA LYS A 108 -4.07 67.69 -58.21
C LYS A 108 -3.03 67.93 -59.31
N CYS A 109 -2.83 66.99 -60.23
CA CYS A 109 -1.77 67.00 -61.25
C CYS A 109 -2.28 66.57 -62.65
N PRO A 110 -3.31 67.22 -63.24
CA PRO A 110 -3.97 66.76 -64.48
C PRO A 110 -3.05 66.67 -65.72
N ASN A 111 -1.85 67.27 -65.68
CA ASN A 111 -0.83 67.10 -66.72
C ASN A 111 -0.22 65.68 -66.77
N LEU A 112 -0.36 64.88 -65.70
CA LEU A 112 0.27 63.56 -65.54
C LEU A 112 -0.63 62.38 -65.91
N ASP A 113 -1.94 62.58 -66.14
CA ASP A 113 -2.88 61.47 -66.38
C ASP A 113 -2.43 60.56 -67.54
N SER A 114 -1.93 61.14 -68.65
CA SER A 114 -1.38 60.37 -69.77
C SER A 114 -0.21 59.47 -69.35
N LEU A 115 0.73 60.00 -68.55
CA LEU A 115 1.91 59.25 -68.07
C LEU A 115 1.50 58.12 -67.11
N ALA A 116 0.52 58.39 -66.24
CA ALA A 116 0.01 57.43 -65.27
C ALA A 116 -0.79 56.28 -65.91
N PHE A 117 -1.51 56.54 -67.02
CA PHE A 117 -2.21 55.50 -67.79
C PHE A 117 -1.29 54.71 -68.74
N GLU A 118 -0.27 55.34 -69.31
CA GLU A 118 0.64 54.71 -70.27
C GLU A 118 1.73 53.86 -69.55
N SER A 119 2.25 54.32 -68.41
CA SER A 119 3.22 53.57 -67.60
C SER A 119 2.56 52.61 -66.60
N LYS A 120 1.82 51.61 -67.11
CA LYS A 120 1.27 50.53 -66.26
C LYS A 120 2.39 49.81 -65.48
N VAL A 121 2.31 49.89 -64.15
CA VAL A 121 3.18 49.18 -63.21
C VAL A 121 2.56 47.81 -62.88
N ASP A 122 3.35 46.73 -62.92
CA ASP A 122 2.88 45.44 -62.44
C ASP A 122 3.12 45.26 -60.93
N LEU A 123 2.06 45.49 -60.15
CA LEU A 123 2.07 45.36 -58.69
C LEU A 123 2.24 43.91 -58.20
N ASN A 124 2.02 42.89 -59.06
CA ASN A 124 2.28 41.49 -58.71
C ASN A 124 3.79 41.21 -58.66
N ALA A 125 4.53 41.67 -59.67
CA ALA A 125 5.98 41.51 -59.75
C ALA A 125 6.72 42.19 -58.58
N ILE A 126 6.21 43.35 -58.12
CA ILE A 126 6.73 44.01 -56.91
C ILE A 126 6.43 43.17 -55.66
N ALA A 127 5.19 42.73 -55.47
CA ALA A 127 4.74 42.09 -54.24
C ALA A 127 5.25 40.65 -54.04
N GLU A 128 5.43 39.89 -55.12
CA GLU A 128 5.82 38.48 -55.10
C GLU A 128 7.32 38.26 -55.40
N HIS A 129 7.96 39.15 -56.17
CA HIS A 129 9.35 38.98 -56.62
C HIS A 129 10.27 40.17 -56.30
N GLY A 130 9.75 41.25 -55.69
CA GLY A 130 10.55 42.42 -55.29
C GLY A 130 11.19 43.18 -56.46
N ASP A 131 10.60 43.12 -57.67
CA ASP A 131 11.30 43.59 -58.87
C ASP A 131 11.69 45.08 -58.79
N SER A 132 13.01 45.31 -58.94
CA SER A 132 13.63 46.62 -59.07
C SER A 132 12.97 47.44 -60.18
N GLN A 133 12.65 46.85 -61.33
CA GLN A 133 12.25 47.62 -62.51
C GLN A 133 10.82 48.16 -62.38
N GLU A 134 9.84 47.35 -61.98
CA GLU A 134 8.50 47.84 -61.67
C GLU A 134 8.50 48.80 -60.46
N THR A 135 9.28 48.52 -59.42
CA THR A 135 9.36 49.42 -58.24
C THR A 135 9.97 50.78 -58.59
N ASN A 136 11.01 50.82 -59.43
CA ASN A 136 11.59 52.06 -59.94
C ASN A 136 10.60 52.85 -60.83
N LYS A 137 9.71 52.20 -61.59
CA LYS A 137 8.62 52.90 -62.29
C LYS A 137 7.65 53.55 -61.30
N LEU A 138 7.17 52.79 -60.30
CA LEU A 138 6.26 53.31 -59.27
C LEU A 138 6.88 54.52 -58.56
N LEU A 139 8.16 54.41 -58.19
CA LEU A 139 8.92 55.47 -57.54
C LEU A 139 9.16 56.68 -58.46
N THR A 140 9.27 56.47 -59.78
CA THR A 140 9.31 57.54 -60.79
C THR A 140 7.97 58.28 -60.90
N ILE A 141 6.83 57.56 -60.86
CA ILE A 141 5.49 58.19 -60.86
C ILE A 141 5.30 59.02 -59.56
N PHE A 142 5.75 58.50 -58.41
CA PHE A 142 5.81 59.24 -57.14
C PHE A 142 6.66 60.52 -57.24
N LEU A 143 7.86 60.44 -57.81
CA LEU A 143 8.75 61.59 -58.01
C LEU A 143 8.08 62.65 -58.91
N MET A 144 7.48 62.25 -60.03
CA MET A 144 6.76 63.17 -60.91
C MET A 144 5.54 63.81 -60.21
N ALA A 145 4.78 63.05 -59.42
CA ALA A 145 3.65 63.57 -58.65
C ALA A 145 4.08 64.55 -57.53
N ALA A 146 5.29 64.41 -56.99
CA ALA A 146 5.88 65.35 -56.03
C ALA A 146 6.44 66.63 -56.69
N VAL A 147 6.94 66.53 -57.94
CA VAL A 147 7.56 67.64 -58.69
C VAL A 147 6.53 68.50 -59.46
N GLU A 148 5.45 67.92 -59.97
CA GLU A 148 4.35 68.68 -60.62
C GLU A 148 3.26 69.11 -59.61
N GLY A 149 3.22 68.49 -58.42
CA GLY A 149 2.16 68.72 -57.43
C GLY A 149 2.20 70.09 -56.71
N PRO A 150 1.12 70.47 -56.01
CA PRO A 150 0.96 71.79 -55.39
C PRO A 150 2.00 72.16 -54.30
N LYS A 151 2.78 71.19 -53.81
CA LYS A 151 3.90 71.40 -52.86
C LYS A 151 5.28 71.33 -53.52
N ASN A 152 5.37 71.40 -54.85
CA ASN A 152 6.62 71.16 -55.57
C ASN A 152 7.81 72.01 -55.11
N ARG A 153 7.61 73.26 -54.71
CA ARG A 153 8.67 74.13 -54.17
C ARG A 153 9.38 73.51 -52.96
N ASP A 154 8.63 72.84 -52.08
CA ASP A 154 9.17 72.22 -50.87
C ASP A 154 9.97 70.96 -51.21
N TYR A 155 9.48 70.13 -52.13
CA TYR A 155 10.18 68.91 -52.58
C TYR A 155 11.39 69.22 -53.47
N ILE A 156 11.32 70.23 -54.34
CA ILE A 156 12.46 70.70 -55.14
C ILE A 156 13.53 71.28 -54.20
N SER A 157 13.15 72.08 -53.20
CA SER A 157 14.06 72.56 -52.16
C SER A 157 14.72 71.39 -51.39
N LEU A 158 13.95 70.36 -51.02
CA LEU A 158 14.46 69.16 -50.35
C LEU A 158 15.49 68.41 -51.21
N ILE A 159 15.20 68.18 -52.50
CA ILE A 159 16.10 67.54 -53.46
C ILE A 159 17.39 68.36 -53.61
N THR A 160 17.30 69.68 -53.74
CA THR A 160 18.46 70.57 -53.93
C THR A 160 19.32 70.74 -52.65
N THR A 161 18.76 70.50 -51.46
CA THR A 161 19.46 70.75 -50.17
C THR A 161 19.92 69.51 -49.42
N LYS A 162 19.28 68.34 -49.60
CA LYS A 162 19.64 67.09 -48.90
C LYS A 162 20.36 66.05 -49.77
N LEU A 163 20.30 66.16 -51.10
CA LEU A 163 20.80 65.12 -52.00
C LEU A 163 22.12 65.54 -52.67
N ASP A 164 23.04 64.59 -52.86
CA ASP A 164 24.36 64.87 -53.47
C ASP A 164 24.26 65.35 -54.93
N THR A 165 25.16 66.25 -55.34
CA THR A 165 25.24 66.81 -56.70
C THR A 165 25.11 65.79 -57.85
N PRO A 166 25.82 64.63 -57.86
CA PRO A 166 25.63 63.62 -58.90
C PRO A 166 24.21 63.02 -58.94
N ALA A 167 23.57 62.85 -57.77
CA ALA A 167 22.21 62.33 -57.67
C ALA A 167 21.16 63.37 -58.08
N GLN A 168 21.42 64.67 -57.86
CA GLN A 168 20.58 65.76 -58.36
C GLN A 168 20.52 65.80 -59.90
N GLU A 169 21.66 65.61 -60.59
CA GLU A 169 21.70 65.60 -62.05
C GLU A 169 21.00 64.36 -62.64
N GLU A 170 21.19 63.18 -62.03
CA GLU A 170 20.48 61.95 -62.44
C GLU A 170 18.95 62.12 -62.32
N ILE A 171 18.43 62.63 -61.18
CA ILE A 171 17.00 62.97 -60.99
C ILE A 171 16.48 63.91 -62.09
N LYS A 172 17.27 64.94 -62.43
CA LYS A 172 16.95 65.88 -63.50
C LYS A 172 16.82 65.20 -64.87
N THR A 173 17.64 64.17 -65.18
CA THR A 173 17.43 63.38 -66.41
C THR A 173 16.15 62.55 -66.39
N ILE A 174 15.74 62.02 -65.23
CA ILE A 174 14.49 61.24 -65.07
C ILE A 174 13.29 62.13 -65.38
N ILE A 175 13.22 63.33 -64.78
CA ILE A 175 12.12 64.29 -64.96
C ILE A 175 12.02 64.76 -66.43
N MET A 176 13.16 65.10 -67.05
CA MET A 176 13.18 65.49 -68.46
C MET A 176 12.72 64.38 -69.41
N ARG A 177 12.98 63.12 -69.07
CA ARG A 177 12.56 61.94 -69.86
C ARG A 177 11.05 61.67 -69.78
N ALA A 178 10.40 62.06 -68.68
CA ALA A 178 8.97 61.83 -68.45
C ALA A 178 8.05 62.83 -69.19
N ASN A 179 8.49 64.09 -69.38
CA ASN A 179 7.64 65.18 -69.89
C ASN A 179 7.46 65.23 -71.43
N ALA A 180 7.91 64.23 -72.20
CA ALA A 180 8.12 64.35 -73.65
C ALA A 180 6.92 64.02 -74.58
N THR A 181 5.72 63.71 -74.05
CA THR A 181 4.76 62.79 -74.73
C THR A 181 3.38 63.44 -75.14
N ILE A 182 3.26 64.40 -76.13
CA ILE A 182 2.01 65.28 -76.34
C ILE A 182 1.33 65.62 -77.76
N ARG A 183 1.44 66.83 -78.42
CA ARG A 183 0.26 67.70 -78.88
C ARG A 183 0.07 68.22 -80.39
N PRO A 184 -1.16 68.29 -81.03
CA PRO A 184 -1.46 68.78 -82.46
C PRO A 184 -2.73 69.76 -82.85
N SER A 185 -3.00 70.35 -84.11
CA SER A 185 -4.18 71.29 -84.64
C SER A 185 -4.42 71.74 -86.23
N ALA A 186 -5.48 72.51 -86.76
CA ALA A 186 -5.83 72.97 -88.25
C ALA A 186 -6.96 74.12 -88.68
N GLU A 187 -7.21 74.57 -90.01
CA GLU A 187 -8.19 75.66 -90.66
C GLU A 187 -8.51 75.62 -92.28
N ALA A 188 -9.23 76.40 -93.24
CA ALA A 188 -10.29 77.51 -93.59
C ALA A 188 -10.57 77.76 -95.21
N LYS A 189 -11.36 78.61 -96.05
CA LYS A 189 -12.49 79.69 -96.12
C LYS A 189 -13.52 80.02 -97.40
N GLU A 190 -13.50 81.09 -98.32
CA GLU A 190 -14.71 81.94 -98.92
C GLU A 190 -15.11 82.29 -100.51
N SER A 191 -15.91 83.37 -100.98
CA SER A 191 -16.62 83.57 -102.40
C SER A 191 -17.05 85.01 -103.13
N GLN A 192 -18.00 85.20 -104.17
CA GLN A 192 -18.12 86.34 -105.27
C GLN A 192 -19.47 86.67 -106.21
N LYS A 193 -19.71 87.90 -106.92
CA LYS A 193 -20.28 88.28 -108.38
C LYS A 193 -21.59 89.22 -108.83
N VAL A 194 -21.71 89.81 -110.12
CA VAL A 194 -22.87 90.30 -111.14
C VAL A 194 -23.41 91.80 -111.62
N PRO A 195 -24.07 92.11 -112.86
CA PRO A 195 -24.50 93.47 -113.54
C PRO A 195 -25.87 93.74 -114.45
N ASN A 196 -26.16 94.89 -115.25
CA ASN A 196 -27.49 95.33 -116.00
C ASN A 196 -27.56 96.40 -117.28
N LYS A 197 -28.72 96.80 -118.03
CA LYS A 197 -28.91 97.69 -119.33
C LYS A 197 -30.37 98.27 -119.89
N ASP A 198 -30.60 99.34 -120.79
CA ASP A 198 -31.97 100.01 -121.30
C ASP A 198 -32.31 100.64 -122.81
N LYS A 199 -33.31 101.60 -123.14
CA LYS A 199 -34.06 102.04 -124.47
C LYS A 199 -34.28 103.59 -124.99
N ASP A 200 -34.88 103.95 -126.23
CA ASP A 200 -36.19 104.78 -126.57
C ASP A 200 -36.62 105.17 -128.08
N LEU A 201 -37.83 104.81 -128.63
CA LEU A 201 -38.42 105.20 -129.99
C LEU A 201 -39.93 105.64 -129.91
N ALA A 202 -40.35 106.15 -128.76
CA ALA A 202 -41.58 105.68 -128.11
C ALA A 202 -42.98 106.16 -128.57
N LEU A 203 -43.14 107.18 -129.44
CA LEU A 203 -44.44 107.88 -129.54
C LEU A 203 -45.29 107.68 -130.82
N GLU A 204 -44.70 107.38 -131.97
CA GLU A 204 -45.45 106.71 -133.06
C GLU A 204 -45.47 105.19 -132.86
N GLU A 205 -44.49 104.67 -132.10
CA GLU A 205 -44.66 103.46 -131.29
C GLU A 205 -46.03 103.52 -130.59
N ALA A 206 -46.32 104.50 -129.73
CA ALA A 206 -47.49 104.48 -128.82
C ALA A 206 -48.87 104.07 -129.39
N HIS A 207 -49.22 104.41 -130.65
CA HIS A 207 -50.55 104.06 -131.20
C HIS A 207 -50.57 102.78 -132.04
N ALA A 208 -49.47 102.48 -132.76
CA ALA A 208 -49.26 101.15 -133.33
C ALA A 208 -49.08 100.11 -132.21
N ASN A 209 -48.33 100.50 -131.17
CA ASN A 209 -48.26 99.85 -129.88
C ASN A 209 -49.65 99.70 -129.29
N LEU A 210 -50.51 100.71 -129.09
CA LEU A 210 -51.80 100.45 -128.40
C LEU A 210 -52.62 99.29 -129.01
N PHE A 211 -52.63 99.11 -130.33
CA PHE A 211 -53.26 97.94 -130.97
C PHE A 211 -52.40 96.67 -130.95
N ALA A 212 -51.09 96.80 -131.18
CA ALA A 212 -50.14 95.69 -131.03
C ALA A 212 -49.92 95.27 -129.57
N GLU A 213 -50.30 96.09 -128.60
CA GLU A 213 -50.32 95.92 -127.14
C GLU A 213 -51.61 95.25 -126.76
N HIS A 214 -52.75 95.56 -127.39
CA HIS A 214 -53.94 94.75 -127.20
C HIS A 214 -53.70 93.31 -127.71
N GLU A 215 -53.18 93.15 -128.93
CA GLU A 215 -52.89 91.81 -129.47
C GLU A 215 -51.66 91.16 -128.79
N ALA A 216 -50.66 91.92 -128.35
CA ALA A 216 -49.59 91.40 -127.51
C ALA A 216 -50.02 91.19 -126.05
N LEU A 217 -51.07 91.82 -125.53
CA LEU A 217 -51.65 91.54 -124.21
C LEU A 217 -52.49 90.28 -124.27
N LYS A 218 -53.22 90.06 -125.36
CA LYS A 218 -53.87 88.79 -125.70
C LYS A 218 -52.85 87.67 -125.92
N LYS A 219 -51.73 87.92 -126.61
CA LYS A 219 -50.61 86.98 -126.75
C LYS A 219 -49.85 86.76 -125.43
N LYS A 220 -49.63 87.81 -124.62
CA LYS A 220 -49.10 87.71 -123.25
C LYS A 220 -50.06 86.93 -122.37
N HIS A 221 -51.37 87.08 -122.52
CA HIS A 221 -52.36 86.33 -121.74
C HIS A 221 -52.37 84.86 -122.15
N ALA A 222 -52.23 84.53 -123.44
CA ALA A 222 -52.02 83.17 -123.90
C ALA A 222 -50.68 82.57 -123.40
N ASP A 223 -49.56 83.31 -123.53
CA ASP A 223 -48.25 82.91 -122.99
C ASP A 223 -48.28 82.78 -121.45
N PHE A 224 -49.00 83.67 -120.75
CA PHE A 224 -49.23 83.56 -119.31
C PHE A 224 -50.08 82.34 -118.97
N MET A 225 -51.16 82.03 -119.70
CA MET A 225 -51.96 80.83 -119.47
C MET A 225 -51.14 79.56 -119.74
N THR A 226 -50.44 79.45 -120.88
CA THR A 226 -49.57 78.29 -121.16
C THR A 226 -48.41 78.18 -120.16
N ARG A 227 -47.86 79.30 -119.66
CA ARG A 227 -46.91 79.29 -118.54
C ARG A 227 -47.56 78.92 -117.22
N PHE A 228 -48.81 79.31 -116.97
CA PHE A 228 -49.54 78.99 -115.74
C PHE A 228 -49.89 77.51 -115.74
N GLU A 229 -50.39 76.96 -116.84
CA GLU A 229 -50.58 75.52 -117.05
C GLU A 229 -49.27 74.76 -116.87
N ARG A 230 -48.17 75.19 -117.52
CA ARG A 230 -46.86 74.54 -117.35
C ARG A 230 -46.28 74.69 -115.95
N LEU A 231 -46.59 75.77 -115.24
CA LEU A 231 -46.19 75.99 -113.84
C LEU A 231 -47.05 75.16 -112.89
N THR A 232 -48.35 75.01 -113.16
CA THR A 232 -49.28 74.14 -112.43
C THR A 232 -48.89 72.68 -112.62
N ILE A 233 -48.60 72.25 -113.86
CA ILE A 233 -48.06 70.91 -114.14
C ILE A 233 -46.72 70.73 -113.40
N SER A 234 -45.76 71.65 -113.55
CA SER A 234 -44.47 71.57 -112.84
C SER A 234 -44.58 71.63 -111.30
N HIS A 235 -45.68 72.16 -110.76
CA HIS A 235 -45.97 72.21 -109.33
C HIS A 235 -46.67 70.92 -108.87
N GLU A 236 -47.55 70.37 -109.69
CA GLU A 236 -48.20 69.07 -109.49
C GLU A 236 -47.16 67.93 -109.58
N ASP A 237 -46.26 67.96 -110.57
CA ASP A 237 -45.11 67.08 -110.70
C ASP A 237 -44.19 67.17 -109.46
N LEU A 238 -43.98 68.38 -108.92
CA LEU A 238 -43.17 68.60 -107.72
C LEU A 238 -43.88 68.12 -106.44
N ILE A 239 -45.21 68.27 -106.35
CA ILE A 239 -46.03 67.68 -105.29
C ILE A 239 -45.98 66.15 -105.36
N GLN A 240 -46.12 65.56 -106.55
CA GLN A 240 -46.00 64.12 -106.74
C GLN A 240 -44.61 63.62 -106.35
N TYR A 241 -43.54 64.32 -106.75
CA TYR A 241 -42.18 63.99 -106.32
C TYR A 241 -41.97 64.12 -104.81
N SER A 242 -42.54 65.14 -104.16
CA SER A 242 -42.53 65.27 -102.69
C SER A 242 -43.27 64.12 -102.04
N ASN A 243 -44.49 63.83 -102.46
CA ASN A 243 -45.31 62.73 -101.95
C ASN A 243 -44.63 61.37 -102.15
N GLU A 244 -43.93 61.16 -103.27
CA GLU A 244 -43.09 59.96 -103.48
C GLU A 244 -41.88 59.93 -102.55
N ALA A 245 -41.20 61.06 -102.33
CA ALA A 245 -40.07 61.14 -101.40
C ALA A 245 -40.52 60.86 -99.96
N ASP A 246 -41.63 61.46 -99.52
CA ASP A 246 -42.25 61.26 -98.21
C ASP A 246 -42.75 59.82 -98.04
N ALA A 247 -43.34 59.22 -99.09
CA ALA A 247 -43.73 57.80 -99.07
C ALA A 247 -42.53 56.85 -98.97
N ARG A 248 -41.41 57.16 -99.65
CA ARG A 248 -40.15 56.38 -99.55
C ARG A 248 -39.48 56.55 -98.19
N LEU A 249 -39.44 57.77 -97.65
CA LEU A 249 -38.93 58.05 -96.31
C LEU A 249 -39.76 57.32 -95.25
N LYS A 250 -41.09 57.37 -95.36
CA LYS A 250 -41.99 56.65 -94.47
C LYS A 250 -41.82 55.14 -94.57
N ALA A 251 -41.73 54.57 -95.79
CA ALA A 251 -41.50 53.14 -95.95
C ALA A 251 -40.17 52.69 -95.31
N LEU A 252 -39.09 53.45 -95.48
CA LEU A 252 -37.79 53.19 -94.83
C LEU A 252 -37.85 53.35 -93.30
N GLN A 253 -38.62 54.33 -92.80
CA GLN A 253 -38.86 54.51 -91.38
C GLN A 253 -39.67 53.35 -90.79
N ASP A 254 -40.75 52.94 -91.44
CA ASP A 254 -41.61 51.85 -90.99
C ASP A 254 -40.84 50.50 -90.98
N THR A 255 -39.97 50.22 -91.97
CA THR A 255 -39.07 49.05 -91.93
C THR A 255 -38.01 49.17 -90.84
N SER A 256 -37.35 50.32 -90.71
CA SER A 256 -36.27 50.51 -89.74
C SER A 256 -36.79 50.45 -88.30
N VAL A 257 -37.93 51.08 -88.01
CA VAL A 257 -38.59 51.04 -86.70
C VAL A 257 -39.09 49.62 -86.40
N GLY A 258 -39.57 48.87 -87.39
CA GLY A 258 -39.87 47.44 -87.27
C GLY A 258 -38.64 46.64 -86.82
N ASP A 259 -37.57 46.64 -87.61
CA ASP A 259 -36.34 45.89 -87.33
C ASP A 259 -35.72 46.25 -85.96
N HIS A 260 -35.73 47.54 -85.59
CA HIS A 260 -35.23 47.99 -84.28
C HIS A 260 -36.17 47.62 -83.12
N ALA A 261 -37.49 47.63 -83.32
CA ALA A 261 -38.46 47.21 -82.30
C ALA A 261 -38.40 45.69 -82.06
N ASP A 262 -38.30 44.89 -83.12
CA ASP A 262 -38.12 43.44 -83.00
C ASP A 262 -36.74 43.08 -82.42
N HIS A 263 -35.67 43.81 -82.77
CA HIS A 263 -34.37 43.64 -82.12
C HIS A 263 -34.43 43.99 -80.62
N MET A 264 -35.06 45.11 -80.26
CA MET A 264 -35.26 45.51 -78.86
C MET A 264 -36.11 44.49 -78.09
N LYS A 265 -37.18 43.98 -78.69
CA LYS A 265 -38.02 42.91 -78.11
C LYS A 265 -37.20 41.65 -77.88
N ASN A 266 -36.41 41.20 -78.85
CA ASN A 266 -35.55 40.03 -78.73
C ASN A 266 -34.45 40.22 -77.66
N GLN A 267 -33.94 41.45 -77.47
CA GLN A 267 -33.05 41.77 -76.35
C GLN A 267 -33.77 41.70 -75.01
N VAL A 268 -35.00 42.22 -74.88
CA VAL A 268 -35.81 42.14 -73.66
C VAL A 268 -36.19 40.70 -73.33
N GLU A 269 -36.59 39.90 -74.32
CA GLU A 269 -36.88 38.47 -74.17
C GLU A 269 -35.62 37.71 -73.70
N ARG A 270 -34.44 38.04 -74.26
CA ARG A 270 -33.17 37.48 -73.79
C ARG A 270 -32.74 37.96 -72.41
N ILE A 271 -33.11 39.18 -71.99
CA ILE A 271 -32.89 39.66 -70.62
C ILE A 271 -33.76 38.86 -69.64
N LEU A 272 -35.04 38.65 -69.97
CA LEU A 272 -35.95 37.84 -69.14
C LEU A 272 -35.46 36.37 -69.04
N GLU A 273 -35.00 35.76 -70.14
CA GLU A 273 -34.36 34.43 -70.08
C GLU A 273 -33.15 34.40 -69.13
N LEU A 274 -32.35 35.46 -69.10
CA LEU A 274 -31.18 35.56 -68.23
C LEU A 274 -31.57 35.82 -66.77
N GLU A 275 -32.62 36.61 -66.52
CA GLU A 275 -33.19 36.85 -65.20
C GLU A 275 -33.80 35.56 -64.62
N ASP A 276 -34.53 34.77 -65.40
CA ASP A 276 -35.03 33.45 -65.01
C ASP A 276 -33.88 32.46 -64.70
N ILE A 277 -32.82 32.45 -65.52
CA ILE A 277 -31.62 31.63 -65.28
C ILE A 277 -30.89 32.06 -64.00
N ILE A 278 -30.77 33.37 -63.75
CA ILE A 278 -30.17 33.91 -62.52
C ILE A 278 -31.02 33.52 -61.30
N ALA A 279 -32.34 33.72 -61.34
CA ALA A 279 -33.25 33.36 -60.26
C ALA A 279 -33.20 31.85 -59.94
N ALA A 280 -33.14 30.99 -60.96
CA ALA A 280 -32.93 29.55 -60.80
C ALA A 280 -31.55 29.20 -60.19
N GLN A 281 -30.49 29.90 -60.58
CA GLN A 281 -29.15 29.71 -59.98
C GLN A 281 -29.08 30.21 -58.53
N GLU A 282 -29.69 31.35 -58.21
CA GLU A 282 -29.80 31.87 -56.85
C GLU A 282 -30.62 30.94 -55.95
N GLN A 283 -31.75 30.42 -56.45
CA GLN A 283 -32.55 29.42 -55.75
C GLN A 283 -31.76 28.12 -55.49
N GLN A 284 -30.97 27.64 -56.46
CA GLN A 284 -30.12 26.48 -56.28
C GLN A 284 -29.01 26.74 -55.24
N VAL A 285 -28.35 27.89 -55.30
CA VAL A 285 -27.30 28.29 -54.34
C VAL A 285 -27.87 28.40 -52.92
N GLU A 286 -29.08 28.94 -52.74
CA GLU A 286 -29.74 29.00 -51.43
C GLU A 286 -30.19 27.61 -50.95
N ALA A 287 -30.68 26.75 -51.85
CA ALA A 287 -31.02 25.36 -51.52
C ALA A 287 -29.79 24.56 -51.06
N ASP A 288 -28.65 24.71 -51.75
CA ASP A 288 -27.37 24.11 -51.35
C ASP A 288 -26.82 24.73 -50.06
N ARG A 289 -27.02 26.04 -49.83
CA ARG A 289 -26.66 26.71 -48.58
C ARG A 289 -27.45 26.12 -47.41
N VAL A 290 -28.76 25.95 -47.56
CA VAL A 290 -29.66 25.36 -46.55
C VAL A 290 -29.35 23.88 -46.32
N LEU A 291 -29.07 23.10 -47.37
CA LEU A 291 -28.66 21.70 -47.25
C LEU A 291 -27.34 21.55 -46.50
N LYS A 292 -26.34 22.36 -46.86
CA LYS A 292 -25.04 22.42 -46.16
C LYS A 292 -25.19 22.86 -44.71
N GLU A 293 -26.05 23.85 -44.43
CA GLU A 293 -26.33 24.29 -43.06
C GLU A 293 -27.01 23.18 -42.24
N LYS A 294 -27.97 22.44 -42.83
CA LYS A 294 -28.58 21.25 -42.21
C LYS A 294 -27.53 20.18 -41.91
N GLN A 295 -26.67 19.84 -42.86
CA GLN A 295 -25.58 18.87 -42.66
C GLN A 295 -24.59 19.33 -41.57
N ILE A 296 -24.27 20.62 -41.49
CA ILE A 296 -23.42 21.17 -40.43
C ILE A 296 -24.10 21.06 -39.07
N ARG A 297 -25.39 21.38 -38.95
CA ARG A 297 -26.17 21.19 -37.70
C ARG A 297 -26.21 19.71 -37.30
N GLU A 298 -26.39 18.80 -38.25
CA GLU A 298 -26.38 17.35 -38.02
C GLU A 298 -25.00 16.87 -37.54
N LEU A 299 -23.92 17.26 -38.20
CA LEU A 299 -22.55 16.96 -37.76
C LEU A 299 -22.22 17.54 -36.37
N ILE A 300 -22.71 18.75 -36.05
CA ILE A 300 -22.59 19.35 -34.71
C ILE A 300 -23.35 18.53 -33.65
N SER A 301 -24.49 17.91 -34.01
CA SER A 301 -25.27 17.05 -33.12
C SER A 301 -24.69 15.65 -32.95
N LEU A 302 -24.07 15.09 -34.00
CA LEU A 302 -23.49 13.74 -33.98
C LEU A 302 -22.10 13.69 -33.32
N ARG A 303 -21.31 14.77 -33.41
CA ARG A 303 -19.99 14.88 -32.76
C ARG A 303 -20.00 14.60 -31.25
N PRO A 304 -20.86 15.23 -30.42
CA PRO A 304 -20.91 14.93 -28.98
C PRO A 304 -21.42 13.51 -28.71
N MET A 305 -22.32 12.95 -29.54
CA MET A 305 -22.76 11.57 -29.39
C MET A 305 -21.62 10.58 -29.66
N ALA A 306 -20.76 10.84 -30.66
CA ALA A 306 -19.58 10.04 -30.95
C ALA A 306 -18.48 10.18 -29.87
N ALA A 307 -18.34 11.37 -29.28
CA ALA A 307 -17.46 11.59 -28.13
C ALA A 307 -17.93 10.78 -26.91
N LEU A 308 -19.21 10.90 -26.53
CA LEU A 308 -19.81 10.14 -25.43
C LEU A 308 -19.76 8.62 -25.65
N LEU A 309 -19.92 8.15 -26.89
CA LEU A 309 -19.75 6.73 -27.24
C LEU A 309 -18.30 6.27 -27.01
N THR A 310 -17.31 7.12 -27.31
CA THR A 310 -15.89 6.83 -27.07
C THR A 310 -15.59 6.80 -25.57
N GLU A 311 -16.11 7.76 -24.81
CA GLU A 311 -15.99 7.87 -23.36
C GLU A 311 -16.59 6.63 -22.67
N CYS A 312 -17.84 6.27 -22.99
CA CYS A 312 -18.47 5.04 -22.49
C CYS A 312 -17.71 3.76 -22.90
N GLN A 313 -17.06 3.75 -24.07
CA GLN A 313 -16.23 2.62 -24.50
C GLN A 313 -14.93 2.52 -23.68
N ASP A 314 -14.34 3.64 -23.27
CA ASP A 314 -13.17 3.68 -22.39
C ASP A 314 -13.52 3.37 -20.94
N GLU A 315 -14.64 3.87 -20.41
CA GLU A 315 -15.21 3.42 -19.13
C GLU A 315 -15.42 1.90 -19.11
N LEU A 316 -16.00 1.33 -20.17
CA LEU A 316 -16.21 -0.11 -20.29
C LEU A 316 -14.88 -0.88 -20.31
N LYS A 317 -13.81 -0.34 -20.92
CA LYS A 317 -12.45 -0.93 -20.83
C LYS A 317 -11.92 -0.89 -19.40
N VAL A 318 -12.07 0.25 -18.70
CA VAL A 318 -11.63 0.41 -17.30
C VAL A 318 -12.37 -0.56 -16.38
N VAL A 319 -13.70 -0.60 -16.43
CA VAL A 319 -14.54 -1.53 -15.64
C VAL A 319 -14.20 -2.99 -15.96
N LYS A 320 -13.90 -3.33 -17.22
CA LYS A 320 -13.46 -4.69 -17.60
C LYS A 320 -12.09 -5.04 -17.03
N VAL A 321 -11.14 -4.09 -16.98
CA VAL A 321 -9.83 -4.29 -16.35
C VAL A 321 -9.97 -4.41 -14.82
N GLU A 322 -10.83 -3.61 -14.19
CA GLU A 322 -11.14 -3.73 -12.77
C GLU A 322 -11.79 -5.08 -12.46
N ASN A 323 -12.77 -5.52 -13.24
CA ASN A 323 -13.42 -6.82 -13.06
C ASN A 323 -12.43 -7.98 -13.18
N LEU A 324 -11.52 -7.95 -14.16
CA LEU A 324 -10.41 -8.91 -14.26
C LEU A 324 -9.47 -8.86 -13.05
N ASN A 325 -9.24 -7.69 -12.46
CA ASN A 325 -8.44 -7.54 -11.24
C ASN A 325 -9.20 -8.01 -9.98
N LEU A 326 -10.52 -7.88 -9.93
CA LEU A 326 -11.37 -8.46 -8.89
C LEU A 326 -11.41 -9.99 -8.99
N ILE A 327 -11.52 -10.56 -10.18
CA ILE A 327 -11.38 -12.02 -10.41
C ILE A 327 -10.00 -12.51 -9.96
N LYS A 328 -8.91 -11.81 -10.30
CA LYS A 328 -7.56 -12.13 -9.80
C LYS A 328 -7.43 -12.02 -8.28
N LYS A 329 -8.19 -11.14 -7.61
CA LYS A 329 -8.25 -11.05 -6.15
C LYS A 329 -9.06 -12.23 -5.56
N ALA A 330 -10.22 -12.55 -6.13
CA ALA A 330 -11.05 -13.68 -5.71
C ALA A 330 -10.28 -15.00 -5.81
N ASN A 331 -9.67 -15.30 -6.96
CA ASN A 331 -8.87 -16.52 -7.15
C ASN A 331 -7.69 -16.64 -6.16
N LYS A 332 -7.14 -15.49 -5.68
CA LYS A 332 -6.13 -15.48 -4.61
C LYS A 332 -6.75 -15.79 -3.24
N VAL A 333 -7.91 -15.20 -2.93
CA VAL A 333 -8.69 -15.50 -1.71
C VAL A 333 -9.06 -16.98 -1.66
N ASP A 334 -9.59 -17.57 -2.74
CA ASP A 334 -9.92 -19.00 -2.82
C ASP A 334 -8.70 -19.91 -2.60
N HIS A 335 -7.53 -19.50 -3.11
CA HIS A 335 -6.27 -20.18 -2.87
C HIS A 335 -5.79 -20.04 -1.39
N TYR A 336 -6.00 -18.89 -0.75
CA TYR A 336 -5.72 -18.73 0.68
C TYR A 336 -6.71 -19.51 1.55
N ILE A 337 -7.99 -19.56 1.19
CA ILE A 337 -9.01 -20.40 1.84
C ILE A 337 -8.58 -21.88 1.76
N ARG A 338 -8.25 -22.39 0.57
CA ARG A 338 -7.79 -23.79 0.40
C ARG A 338 -6.51 -24.10 1.17
N LYS A 339 -5.58 -23.13 1.27
CA LYS A 339 -4.41 -23.28 2.15
C LYS A 339 -4.78 -23.33 3.62
N LEU A 340 -5.71 -22.49 4.07
CA LEU A 340 -6.19 -22.46 5.45
C LEU A 340 -6.95 -23.76 5.79
N GLU A 341 -7.83 -24.24 4.91
CA GLU A 341 -8.50 -25.55 5.01
C GLU A 341 -7.48 -26.67 5.21
N ASN A 342 -6.47 -26.77 4.34
CA ASN A 342 -5.38 -27.73 4.48
C ASN A 342 -4.64 -27.59 5.82
N HIS A 343 -4.32 -26.36 6.27
CA HIS A 343 -3.70 -26.13 7.57
C HIS A 343 -4.60 -26.55 8.74
N THR A 344 -5.92 -26.33 8.69
CA THR A 344 -6.84 -26.83 9.74
C THR A 344 -6.97 -28.35 9.73
N SER A 345 -6.80 -29.01 8.57
CA SER A 345 -6.78 -30.47 8.50
C SER A 345 -5.51 -31.04 9.11
N LEU A 346 -4.34 -30.46 8.80
CA LEU A 346 -3.06 -30.83 9.42
C LEU A 346 -3.05 -30.51 10.93
N GLN A 347 -3.72 -29.44 11.36
CA GLN A 347 -3.87 -29.13 12.78
C GLN A 347 -4.71 -30.19 13.49
N ARG A 348 -5.81 -30.65 12.87
CA ARG A 348 -6.65 -31.73 13.41
C ARG A 348 -5.90 -33.05 13.52
N GLU A 349 -5.17 -33.43 12.47
CA GLU A 349 -4.28 -34.59 12.46
C GLU A 349 -3.21 -34.46 13.56
N ASN A 350 -2.67 -33.27 13.81
CA ASN A 350 -1.71 -33.05 14.89
C ASN A 350 -2.33 -33.19 16.30
N SER A 351 -3.61 -32.82 16.49
CA SER A 351 -4.34 -33.13 17.74
C SER A 351 -4.66 -34.61 17.88
N GLU A 352 -5.14 -35.28 16.82
CA GLU A 352 -5.43 -36.71 16.81
C GLU A 352 -4.16 -37.55 17.11
N LEU A 353 -3.00 -37.13 16.58
CA LEU A 353 -1.71 -37.74 16.88
C LEU A 353 -1.24 -37.47 18.33
N ARG A 354 -1.58 -36.31 18.93
CA ARG A 354 -1.27 -36.01 20.34
C ARG A 354 -2.14 -36.83 21.27
N GLU A 355 -3.45 -36.83 21.07
CA GLU A 355 -4.39 -37.72 21.79
C GLU A 355 -3.95 -39.18 21.69
N ARG A 356 -3.44 -39.61 20.52
CA ARG A 356 -2.89 -40.95 20.35
C ARG A 356 -1.58 -41.20 21.11
N ILE A 357 -0.71 -40.20 21.27
CA ILE A 357 0.50 -40.28 22.11
C ILE A 357 0.09 -40.35 23.58
N ASP A 358 -0.77 -39.45 24.05
CA ASP A 358 -1.25 -39.41 25.44
C ASP A 358 -1.87 -40.75 25.84
N LEU A 359 -2.73 -41.33 24.98
CA LEU A 359 -3.29 -42.66 25.16
C LEU A 359 -2.22 -43.77 25.19
N LEU A 360 -1.15 -43.67 24.40
CA LEU A 360 -0.07 -44.67 24.41
C LEU A 360 0.80 -44.54 25.67
N GLU A 361 1.05 -43.33 26.16
CA GLU A 361 1.74 -43.10 27.43
C GLU A 361 0.92 -43.64 28.62
N ASP A 362 -0.39 -43.43 28.65
CA ASP A 362 -1.25 -43.98 29.71
C ASP A 362 -1.33 -45.51 29.67
N ASN A 363 -1.46 -46.11 28.48
CA ASN A 363 -1.32 -47.56 28.33
C ASN A 363 0.05 -48.06 28.83
N GLN A 364 1.14 -47.33 28.57
CA GLN A 364 2.46 -47.70 29.06
C GLN A 364 2.57 -47.60 30.59
N LYS A 365 2.00 -46.57 31.23
CA LYS A 365 1.93 -46.45 32.69
C LYS A 365 1.20 -47.64 33.33
N ASP A 366 0.11 -48.09 32.72
CA ASP A 366 -0.60 -49.31 33.16
C ASP A 366 0.22 -50.59 32.95
N TYR A 367 0.92 -50.73 31.82
CA TYR A 367 1.85 -51.85 31.60
C TYR A 367 3.01 -51.87 32.61
N ASP A 368 3.64 -50.73 32.88
CA ASP A 368 4.73 -50.61 33.84
C ASP A 368 4.27 -50.93 35.26
N LYS A 369 3.07 -50.48 35.65
CA LYS A 369 2.43 -50.83 36.93
C LYS A 369 2.15 -52.34 37.05
N VAL A 370 1.54 -52.95 36.03
CA VAL A 370 1.28 -54.40 36.00
C VAL A 370 2.59 -55.18 36.03
N HIS A 371 3.65 -54.68 35.39
CA HIS A 371 4.98 -55.25 35.46
C HIS A 371 5.60 -55.14 36.87
N GLU A 372 5.45 -54.00 37.55
CA GLU A 372 5.91 -53.81 38.94
C GLU A 372 5.15 -54.70 39.94
N GLU A 373 3.83 -54.90 39.75
CA GLU A 373 3.06 -55.89 40.50
C GLU A 373 3.56 -57.32 40.22
N ASN A 374 3.83 -57.64 38.95
CA ASN A 374 4.35 -58.95 38.54
C ASN A 374 5.75 -59.25 39.10
N THR A 375 6.65 -58.25 39.19
CA THR A 375 7.98 -58.43 39.81
C THR A 375 7.88 -58.58 41.34
N LYS A 376 6.95 -57.88 42.01
CA LYS A 376 6.64 -58.09 43.45
C LYS A 376 6.12 -59.51 43.72
N TYR A 377 5.22 -60.02 42.87
CA TYR A 377 4.76 -61.42 42.96
C TYR A 377 5.87 -62.44 42.69
N LYS A 378 6.76 -62.18 41.71
CA LYS A 378 7.94 -63.03 41.48
C LYS A 378 8.91 -63.02 42.66
N LEU A 379 9.21 -61.85 43.23
CA LEU A 379 10.12 -61.73 44.39
C LEU A 379 9.59 -62.51 45.59
N THR A 380 8.33 -62.27 45.98
CA THR A 380 7.69 -63.02 47.08
C THR A 380 7.63 -64.52 46.80
N ALA A 381 7.35 -64.96 45.56
CA ALA A 381 7.42 -66.37 45.19
C ALA A 381 8.84 -66.96 45.34
N THR A 382 9.89 -66.20 44.99
CA THR A 382 11.28 -66.64 45.22
C THR A 382 11.67 -66.66 46.71
N GLU A 383 11.17 -65.72 47.52
CA GLU A 383 11.37 -65.74 48.98
C GLU A 383 10.69 -66.94 49.64
N TYR A 384 9.44 -67.24 49.27
CA TYR A 384 8.75 -68.45 49.72
C TYR A 384 9.47 -69.72 49.25
N GLY A 385 9.95 -69.75 48.01
CA GLY A 385 10.75 -70.87 47.48
C GLY A 385 12.04 -71.10 48.26
N SER A 386 12.78 -70.03 48.60
CA SER A 386 14.02 -70.13 49.37
C SER A 386 13.77 -70.59 50.82
N ARG A 387 12.71 -70.08 51.47
CA ARG A 387 12.31 -70.53 52.82
C ARG A 387 11.81 -71.98 52.83
N PHE A 388 11.17 -72.41 51.75
CA PHE A 388 10.76 -73.81 51.60
C PHE A 388 11.98 -74.73 51.46
N GLN A 389 12.97 -74.34 50.65
CA GLN A 389 14.25 -75.08 50.52
C GLN A 389 15.03 -75.13 51.85
N GLU A 390 15.06 -74.03 52.60
CA GLU A 390 15.62 -73.97 53.96
C GLU A 390 14.91 -74.96 54.91
N GLN A 391 13.57 -74.99 54.90
CA GLN A 391 12.78 -75.95 55.69
C GLN A 391 12.96 -77.41 55.24
N GLU A 392 13.13 -77.67 53.94
CA GLU A 392 13.45 -79.02 53.44
C GLU A 392 14.84 -79.48 53.93
N LEU A 393 15.83 -78.58 53.97
CA LEU A 393 17.15 -78.87 54.53
C LEU A 393 17.09 -79.13 56.05
N ASP A 394 16.38 -78.30 56.82
CA ASP A 394 16.15 -78.52 58.26
C ASP A 394 15.51 -79.89 58.54
N ILE A 395 14.50 -80.26 57.76
CA ILE A 395 13.82 -81.57 57.87
C ILE A 395 14.79 -82.71 57.57
N VAL A 396 15.65 -82.57 56.56
CA VAL A 396 16.68 -83.57 56.24
C VAL A 396 17.72 -83.65 57.36
N GLU A 397 18.21 -82.54 57.90
CA GLU A 397 19.18 -82.55 59.00
C GLU A 397 18.59 -83.18 60.27
N LEU A 398 17.39 -82.76 60.69
CA LEU A 398 16.69 -83.38 61.82
C LEU A 398 16.43 -84.88 61.59
N SER A 399 16.16 -85.31 60.36
CA SER A 399 16.03 -86.73 60.03
C SER A 399 17.34 -87.49 60.16
N SER A 400 18.47 -86.85 59.86
CA SER A 400 19.84 -87.37 59.99
C SER A 400 20.26 -87.45 61.45
N GLN A 401 20.13 -86.36 62.22
CA GLN A 401 20.37 -86.31 63.66
C GLN A 401 19.57 -87.39 64.41
N ARG A 402 18.27 -87.52 64.10
CA ARG A 402 17.38 -88.57 64.63
C ARG A 402 17.85 -89.98 64.27
N THR A 403 18.52 -90.16 63.13
CA THR A 403 19.05 -91.46 62.70
C THR A 403 20.37 -91.78 63.41
N ALA A 404 21.26 -90.81 63.60
CA ALA A 404 22.46 -90.94 64.40
C ALA A 404 22.13 -91.28 65.87
N LEU A 405 21.21 -90.54 66.50
CA LEU A 405 20.75 -90.83 67.87
C LEU A 405 20.10 -92.21 68.00
N LYS A 406 19.39 -92.69 66.97
CA LYS A 406 18.87 -94.07 66.94
C LYS A 406 19.98 -95.12 66.88
N GLN A 407 21.05 -94.86 66.12
CA GLN A 407 22.21 -95.75 66.06
C GLN A 407 22.99 -95.76 67.39
N GLU A 408 23.18 -94.61 68.02
CA GLU A 408 23.77 -94.52 69.37
C GLU A 408 22.94 -95.27 70.41
N ILE A 409 21.62 -95.07 70.43
CA ILE A 409 20.70 -95.84 71.29
C ILE A 409 20.77 -97.34 70.99
N GLN A 410 20.91 -97.75 69.73
CA GLN A 410 21.08 -99.16 69.37
C GLN A 410 22.40 -99.72 69.94
N ILE A 411 23.53 -99.04 69.72
CA ILE A 411 24.86 -99.44 70.22
C ILE A 411 24.87 -99.52 71.76
N LEU A 412 24.23 -98.58 72.44
CA LEU A 412 24.08 -98.60 73.90
C LEU A 412 23.20 -99.77 74.37
N ASN A 413 22.12 -100.11 73.67
CA ASN A 413 21.30 -101.28 73.99
C ASN A 413 22.04 -102.60 73.73
N GLU A 414 22.79 -102.69 72.63
CA GLU A 414 23.67 -103.84 72.33
C GLU A 414 24.71 -104.01 73.44
N ARG A 415 25.37 -102.92 73.85
CA ARG A 415 26.34 -102.94 74.97
C ARG A 415 25.71 -103.29 76.32
N ILE A 416 24.47 -102.86 76.58
CA ILE A 416 23.70 -103.28 77.76
C ILE A 416 23.37 -104.78 77.66
N SER A 417 23.07 -105.32 76.48
CA SER A 417 22.86 -106.76 76.28
C SER A 417 24.14 -107.56 76.53
N GLU A 418 25.29 -107.13 75.98
CA GLU A 418 26.60 -107.74 76.25
C GLU A 418 26.92 -107.77 77.76
N LEU A 419 26.72 -106.65 78.46
CA LEU A 419 27.00 -106.55 79.89
C LEU A 419 26.02 -107.39 80.73
N ASN A 420 24.76 -107.51 80.30
CA ASN A 420 23.74 -108.33 80.94
C ASN A 420 23.95 -109.83 80.64
N GLU A 421 24.43 -110.20 79.46
CA GLU A 421 24.84 -111.58 79.13
C GLU A 421 26.11 -111.98 79.88
N ARG A 422 27.08 -111.07 79.99
CA ARG A 422 28.25 -111.25 80.86
C ARG A 422 27.84 -111.35 82.33
N GLN A 423 26.94 -110.50 82.82
CA GLN A 423 26.39 -110.62 84.17
C GLN A 423 25.71 -111.98 84.36
N ARG A 424 24.86 -112.43 83.44
CA ARG A 424 24.23 -113.77 83.49
C ARG A 424 25.23 -114.91 83.41
N HIS A 425 26.37 -114.74 82.74
CA HIS A 425 27.46 -115.69 82.72
C HIS A 425 28.19 -115.72 84.06
N ASP A 426 28.57 -114.55 84.58
CA ASP A 426 29.31 -114.39 85.83
C ASP A 426 28.43 -114.78 87.04
N GLU A 427 27.11 -114.55 86.99
CA GLU A 427 26.11 -115.08 87.94
C GLU A 427 26.01 -116.61 87.88
N LYS A 428 25.98 -117.21 86.69
CA LYS A 428 26.02 -118.68 86.55
C LYS A 428 27.32 -119.26 87.12
N PHE A 429 28.45 -118.63 86.82
CA PHE A 429 29.75 -119.04 87.33
C PHE A 429 29.87 -118.84 88.86
N ILE A 430 29.28 -117.77 89.42
CA ILE A 430 29.19 -117.57 90.87
C ILE A 430 28.28 -118.64 91.51
N ASN A 431 27.15 -118.98 90.88
CA ASN A 431 26.29 -120.07 91.36
C ASN A 431 27.02 -121.41 91.29
N GLU A 432 27.75 -121.70 90.21
CA GLU A 432 28.58 -122.91 90.08
C GLU A 432 29.74 -122.91 91.09
N LEU A 433 30.39 -121.77 91.36
CA LEU A 433 31.38 -121.65 92.43
C LEU A 433 30.77 -121.81 93.83
N GLN A 434 29.53 -121.38 94.06
CA GLN A 434 28.81 -121.63 95.32
C GLN A 434 28.38 -123.10 95.44
N GLU A 435 28.03 -123.76 94.34
CA GLU A 435 27.80 -125.21 94.27
C GLU A 435 29.12 -125.99 94.51
N GLN A 436 30.23 -125.51 93.94
CA GLN A 436 31.58 -126.03 94.19
C GLN A 436 32.02 -125.78 95.64
N MET A 437 31.72 -124.64 96.28
CA MET A 437 31.99 -124.46 97.71
C MET A 437 31.06 -125.28 98.62
N ARG A 438 29.82 -125.54 98.19
CA ARG A 438 28.90 -126.47 98.88
C ARG A 438 29.35 -127.94 98.77
N THR A 439 30.09 -128.29 97.72
CA THR A 439 30.62 -129.65 97.50
C THR A 439 32.09 -129.83 97.88
N SER A 440 32.87 -128.75 98.00
CA SER A 440 34.29 -128.76 98.40
C SER A 440 34.54 -127.89 99.64
N LEU A 441 34.36 -128.51 100.80
CA LEU A 441 34.74 -127.92 102.08
C LEU A 441 36.28 -128.04 102.29
N GLY A 442 37.09 -127.30 101.52
CA GLY A 442 38.54 -127.56 101.41
C GLY A 442 39.46 -126.44 100.89
N ALA A 443 39.76 -125.46 101.76
CA ALA A 443 41.04 -124.72 101.85
C ALA A 443 41.53 -123.73 100.73
N LEU A 444 41.63 -122.44 101.12
CA LEU A 444 42.73 -121.45 100.85
C LEU A 444 42.94 -120.79 99.44
N SER A 445 42.47 -119.53 99.29
CA SER A 445 43.21 -118.24 99.05
C SER A 445 44.60 -118.17 98.31
N PRO A 446 45.07 -116.99 97.78
CA PRO A 446 44.47 -115.79 97.11
C PRO A 446 45.33 -115.16 95.93
N VAL A 447 45.12 -113.87 95.52
CA VAL A 447 46.10 -112.83 94.98
C VAL A 447 46.12 -112.31 93.48
N SER A 448 45.97 -110.97 93.28
CA SER A 448 46.49 -110.00 92.22
C SER A 448 46.08 -110.15 90.70
N ALA A 449 46.36 -109.27 89.70
CA ALA A 449 47.25 -108.07 89.53
C ALA A 449 46.82 -107.02 88.41
N VAL A 450 47.76 -106.14 87.97
CA VAL A 450 47.69 -104.96 87.02
C VAL A 450 49.02 -104.85 86.19
N PRO A 451 49.38 -103.88 85.25
CA PRO A 451 48.93 -102.49 84.94
C PRO A 451 48.99 -102.02 83.42
N GLY A 452 48.98 -100.69 83.13
CA GLY A 452 49.42 -100.04 81.85
C GLY A 452 48.67 -98.74 81.42
N GLN A 453 49.06 -97.90 80.43
CA GLN A 453 50.39 -97.58 79.82
C GLN A 453 50.41 -96.33 78.84
N VAL A 454 50.85 -95.13 79.33
CA VAL A 454 51.76 -94.09 78.72
C VAL A 454 51.58 -93.45 77.31
N GLY A 455 51.72 -92.11 77.29
CA GLY A 455 52.29 -91.23 76.25
C GLY A 455 52.59 -89.83 76.86
N LEU A 456 53.32 -88.88 76.26
CA LEU A 456 54.21 -88.82 75.07
C LEU A 456 55.12 -87.55 75.15
N SER A 457 55.89 -87.21 74.10
CA SER A 457 56.76 -86.01 73.95
C SER A 457 56.66 -85.46 72.51
N LEU A 458 56.83 -84.18 72.11
CA LEU A 458 57.44 -82.94 72.64
C LEU A 458 58.96 -82.78 72.42
N GLU A 459 59.34 -81.73 71.65
CA GLU A 459 60.69 -81.13 71.37
C GLU A 459 60.54 -79.95 70.36
N GLU A 460 59.51 -80.00 69.50
CA GLU A 460 59.37 -79.27 68.22
C GLU A 460 58.97 -77.76 68.31
N GLU A 461 58.87 -77.16 69.50
CA GLU A 461 58.45 -75.74 69.65
C GLU A 461 59.63 -74.74 69.73
N LEU A 462 60.88 -75.20 69.87
CA LEU A 462 62.00 -74.35 70.32
C LEU A 462 62.89 -73.72 69.23
N GLU A 463 62.71 -74.06 67.96
CA GLU A 463 63.55 -73.54 66.85
C GLU A 463 62.97 -72.25 66.19
N GLN A 464 62.00 -71.59 66.83
CA GLN A 464 61.18 -70.53 66.22
C GLN A 464 61.67 -69.08 66.48
N VAL A 465 62.93 -68.88 66.91
CA VAL A 465 63.46 -67.54 67.28
C VAL A 465 64.89 -67.31 66.78
N GLU A 466 65.04 -66.82 65.55
CA GLU A 466 65.90 -65.67 65.17
C GLU A 466 65.64 -65.24 63.70
N GLU A 467 65.99 -64.00 63.34
CA GLU A 467 65.78 -63.35 62.02
C GLU A 467 64.35 -63.34 61.42
N SER A 468 63.56 -62.27 61.70
CA SER A 468 62.20 -62.09 61.14
C SER A 468 62.17 -61.39 59.76
N PRO A 469 61.58 -61.98 58.69
CA PRO A 469 61.47 -61.34 57.37
C PRO A 469 60.44 -60.20 57.26
N THR A 470 59.65 -59.96 58.31
CA THR A 470 58.44 -59.12 58.25
C THR A 470 58.75 -57.63 57.98
N HIS A 471 59.75 -57.06 58.63
CA HIS A 471 60.06 -55.63 58.54
C HIS A 471 60.62 -55.19 57.18
N SER A 472 61.25 -56.08 56.41
CA SER A 472 61.78 -55.78 55.08
C SER A 472 60.67 -55.77 54.03
N LEU A 473 59.80 -56.79 54.05
CA LEU A 473 58.61 -56.85 53.20
C LEU A 473 57.66 -55.67 53.45
N GLU A 474 57.43 -55.31 54.71
CA GLU A 474 56.58 -54.16 55.03
C GLU A 474 57.21 -52.82 54.60
N ASN A 475 58.54 -52.67 54.69
CA ASN A 475 59.25 -51.51 54.13
C ASN A 475 59.10 -51.42 52.60
N VAL A 476 59.10 -52.55 51.88
CA VAL A 476 58.88 -52.58 50.44
C VAL A 476 57.41 -52.27 50.11
N ARG A 477 56.46 -52.81 50.89
CA ARG A 477 55.01 -52.54 50.75
C ARG A 477 54.70 -51.06 50.94
N LEU A 478 55.15 -50.46 52.04
CA LEU A 478 54.96 -49.04 52.34
C LEU A 478 55.64 -48.11 51.30
N LYS A 479 56.80 -48.50 50.75
CA LYS A 479 57.45 -47.74 49.66
C LYS A 479 56.71 -47.86 48.33
N ALA A 480 56.11 -49.02 48.03
CA ALA A 480 55.25 -49.18 46.86
C ALA A 480 53.94 -48.39 47.02
N GLU A 481 53.34 -48.41 48.21
CA GLU A 481 52.13 -47.67 48.57
C GLU A 481 52.33 -46.16 48.50
N LEU A 482 53.41 -45.61 49.10
CA LEU A 482 53.76 -44.19 48.97
C LEU A 482 53.97 -43.77 47.51
N LYS A 483 54.62 -44.61 46.69
CA LYS A 483 54.83 -44.34 45.26
C LYS A 483 53.52 -44.40 44.46
N LEU A 484 52.59 -45.27 44.83
CA LEU A 484 51.24 -45.33 44.26
C LEU A 484 50.39 -44.13 44.67
N LEU A 485 50.41 -43.73 45.95
CA LEU A 485 49.68 -42.56 46.45
C LEU A 485 50.17 -41.26 45.82
N GLN A 486 51.51 -41.08 45.73
CA GLN A 486 52.14 -39.93 45.07
C GLN A 486 51.74 -39.84 43.59
N ASN A 487 51.74 -40.98 42.87
CA ASN A 487 51.31 -41.02 41.47
C ASN A 487 49.78 -40.95 41.27
N SER A 488 48.98 -41.42 42.22
CA SER A 488 47.51 -41.46 42.11
C SER A 488 46.90 -40.10 42.39
N ILE A 489 47.18 -39.53 43.56
CA ILE A 489 46.49 -38.32 44.06
C ILE A 489 46.97 -37.07 43.31
N GLY A 490 48.25 -37.01 42.94
CA GLY A 490 48.80 -35.93 42.12
C GLY A 490 48.31 -36.01 40.67
N ASN A 491 48.58 -37.13 39.98
CA ASN A 491 48.36 -37.19 38.54
C ASN A 491 46.88 -37.28 38.15
N SER A 492 45.99 -37.88 38.96
CA SER A 492 44.56 -37.91 38.63
C SER A 492 43.94 -36.50 38.56
N LYS A 493 44.31 -35.61 39.49
CA LYS A 493 43.85 -34.22 39.47
C LYS A 493 44.50 -33.43 38.33
N ILE A 494 45.76 -33.70 37.99
CA ILE A 494 46.45 -33.08 36.85
C ILE A 494 45.85 -33.55 35.51
N THR A 495 45.54 -34.83 35.34
CA THR A 495 44.88 -35.32 34.11
C THR A 495 43.45 -34.82 34.02
N GLN A 496 42.70 -34.75 35.13
CA GLN A 496 41.36 -34.15 35.14
C GLN A 496 41.40 -32.67 34.73
N LEU A 497 42.31 -31.87 35.30
CA LEU A 497 42.49 -30.47 34.92
C LEU A 497 42.95 -30.30 33.46
N ASN A 498 43.80 -31.19 32.94
CA ASN A 498 44.20 -31.17 31.52
C ASN A 498 43.05 -31.57 30.58
N ILE A 499 42.17 -32.49 31.00
CA ILE A 499 40.95 -32.85 30.25
C ILE A 499 39.95 -31.68 30.25
N GLU A 500 39.75 -31.04 31.40
CA GLU A 500 38.87 -29.87 31.57
C GLU A 500 39.40 -28.65 30.79
N LEU A 501 40.71 -28.42 30.80
CA LEU A 501 41.38 -27.42 29.96
C LEU A 501 41.17 -27.72 28.46
N ALA A 502 41.41 -28.95 28.01
CA ALA A 502 41.20 -29.34 26.62
C ALA A 502 39.71 -29.31 26.19
N GLN A 503 38.77 -29.48 27.13
CA GLN A 503 37.34 -29.27 26.88
C GLN A 503 37.02 -27.76 26.75
N SER A 504 37.58 -26.93 27.65
CA SER A 504 37.46 -25.47 27.59
C SER A 504 38.03 -24.88 26.29
N GLU A 505 39.20 -25.35 25.85
CA GLU A 505 39.81 -24.96 24.57
C GLU A 505 38.96 -25.37 23.36
N ARG A 506 38.31 -26.54 23.40
CA ARG A 506 37.37 -26.96 22.35
C ARG A 506 36.12 -26.09 22.31
N ILE A 507 35.54 -25.77 23.47
CA ILE A 507 34.37 -24.88 23.58
C ILE A 507 34.74 -23.47 23.10
N LYS A 508 35.92 -22.96 23.48
CA LYS A 508 36.45 -21.68 23.00
C LYS A 508 36.64 -21.68 21.49
N LYS A 509 37.24 -22.73 20.91
CA LYS A 509 37.42 -22.85 19.46
C LYS A 509 36.08 -22.93 18.71
N GLN A 510 35.11 -23.70 19.22
CA GLN A 510 33.75 -23.74 18.67
C GLN A 510 33.04 -22.39 18.76
N LEU A 511 33.29 -21.61 19.82
CA LEU A 511 32.73 -20.27 19.98
C LEU A 511 33.41 -19.25 19.04
N GLU A 512 34.72 -19.37 18.83
CA GLU A 512 35.48 -18.58 17.85
C GLU A 512 35.04 -18.91 16.42
N GLU A 513 34.82 -20.18 16.10
CA GLU A 513 34.22 -20.63 14.84
C GLU A 513 32.79 -20.07 14.68
N LYS A 514 31.95 -20.11 15.72
CA LYS A 514 30.60 -19.50 15.70
C LYS A 514 30.63 -17.98 15.49
N TYR A 515 31.59 -17.27 16.10
CA TYR A 515 31.74 -15.84 15.86
C TYR A 515 32.27 -15.54 14.45
N GLN A 516 33.16 -16.38 13.91
CA GLN A 516 33.63 -16.24 12.54
C GLN A 516 32.52 -16.54 11.51
N GLU A 517 31.74 -17.61 11.70
CA GLU A 517 30.53 -17.91 10.92
C GLU A 517 29.54 -16.73 10.94
N LEU A 518 29.33 -16.12 12.12
CA LEU A 518 28.42 -14.98 12.28
C LEU A 518 28.96 -13.71 11.62
N LEU A 519 30.27 -13.45 11.70
CA LEU A 519 30.92 -12.32 11.03
C LEU A 519 30.93 -12.48 9.52
N GLU A 520 31.17 -13.69 9.01
CA GLU A 520 31.11 -14.01 7.58
C GLU A 520 29.67 -13.91 7.06
N SER A 521 28.70 -14.47 7.78
CA SER A 521 27.27 -14.34 7.46
C SER A 521 26.81 -12.87 7.46
N HIS A 522 27.27 -12.06 8.43
CA HIS A 522 27.01 -10.62 8.46
C HIS A 522 27.71 -9.88 7.30
N ALA A 523 28.95 -10.24 6.95
CA ALA A 523 29.68 -9.63 5.85
C ALA A 523 29.02 -9.94 4.49
N VAL A 524 28.62 -11.19 4.26
CA VAL A 524 27.87 -11.61 3.07
C VAL A 524 26.48 -10.96 3.04
N GLY A 525 25.77 -10.89 4.16
CA GLY A 525 24.49 -10.20 4.27
C GLY A 525 24.61 -8.69 3.98
N GLN A 526 25.68 -8.05 4.45
CA GLN A 526 25.97 -6.64 4.15
C GLN A 526 26.39 -6.42 2.68
N GLN A 527 27.14 -7.36 2.09
CA GLN A 527 27.45 -7.34 0.66
C GLN A 527 26.17 -7.47 -0.18
N GLN A 528 25.28 -8.43 0.14
CA GLN A 528 23.98 -8.58 -0.51
C GLN A 528 23.09 -7.35 -0.34
N LEU A 529 23.07 -6.72 0.84
CA LEU A 529 22.36 -5.45 1.05
C LEU A 529 22.95 -4.31 0.21
N ASN A 530 24.27 -4.24 0.05
CA ASN A 530 24.93 -3.24 -0.80
C ASN A 530 24.67 -3.51 -2.29
N GLU A 531 24.73 -4.76 -2.74
CA GLU A 531 24.37 -5.16 -4.11
C GLU A 531 22.90 -4.84 -4.42
N ILE A 532 21.99 -5.09 -3.48
CA ILE A 532 20.58 -4.67 -3.58
C ILE A 532 20.46 -3.14 -3.64
N LEU A 533 21.26 -2.40 -2.86
CA LEU A 533 21.26 -0.93 -2.84
C LEU A 533 21.78 -0.32 -4.16
N ASP A 534 22.80 -0.93 -4.77
CA ASP A 534 23.31 -0.52 -6.08
C ASP A 534 22.33 -0.89 -7.20
N ASN A 535 21.68 -2.07 -7.14
CA ASN A 535 20.61 -2.44 -8.08
C ASN A 535 19.35 -1.56 -7.94
N ILE A 536 19.07 -1.02 -6.75
CA ILE A 536 18.03 0.00 -6.49
C ILE A 536 18.29 1.33 -7.23
N SER A 537 19.46 1.52 -7.82
CA SER A 537 19.71 2.61 -8.78
C SER A 537 18.92 2.44 -10.08
N GLY A 538 18.78 1.20 -10.58
CA GLY A 538 18.17 0.88 -11.87
C GLY A 538 16.68 0.47 -11.80
N GLU A 539 16.33 -0.52 -10.98
CA GLU A 539 14.99 -1.16 -10.99
C GLU A 539 13.92 -0.39 -10.18
N LYS A 540 14.03 0.93 -10.16
CA LYS A 540 13.59 1.77 -9.03
C LYS A 540 12.07 1.91 -8.84
N ASN A 541 11.25 1.41 -9.75
CA ASN A 541 9.78 1.45 -9.62
C ASN A 541 9.21 0.21 -8.91
N GLU A 542 9.53 -1.00 -9.36
CA GLU A 542 8.79 -2.20 -8.93
C GLU A 542 9.16 -2.66 -7.51
N SER A 543 10.46 -2.63 -7.16
CA SER A 543 10.92 -2.93 -5.79
C SER A 543 10.44 -1.89 -4.76
N ILE A 544 10.37 -0.60 -5.14
CA ILE A 544 9.83 0.46 -4.26
C ILE A 544 8.31 0.32 -4.09
N ILE A 545 7.58 -0.08 -5.14
CA ILE A 545 6.15 -0.40 -5.02
C ILE A 545 5.94 -1.65 -4.14
N GLY A 546 6.77 -2.69 -4.27
CA GLY A 546 6.72 -3.90 -3.45
C GLY A 546 6.97 -3.62 -1.96
N THR A 547 8.06 -2.94 -1.62
CA THR A 547 8.39 -2.56 -0.24
C THR A 547 7.35 -1.60 0.36
N ARG A 548 6.85 -0.62 -0.41
CA ARG A 548 5.77 0.28 0.03
C ARG A 548 4.44 -0.46 0.23
N LYS A 549 4.13 -1.47 -0.59
CA LYS A 549 2.97 -2.36 -0.37
C LYS A 549 3.12 -3.13 0.93
N LEU A 550 4.26 -3.79 1.15
CA LEU A 550 4.53 -4.55 2.38
C LEU A 550 4.46 -3.68 3.64
N PHE A 551 4.94 -2.43 3.57
CA PHE A 551 4.81 -1.46 4.65
C PHE A 551 3.35 -1.11 4.97
N ILE A 552 2.50 -0.93 3.94
CA ILE A 552 1.06 -0.67 4.11
C ILE A 552 0.35 -1.91 4.69
N GLU A 553 0.69 -3.10 4.20
CA GLU A 553 0.13 -4.40 4.62
C GLU A 553 0.47 -4.67 6.10
N ALA A 554 1.74 -4.53 6.49
CA ALA A 554 2.18 -4.60 7.89
C ALA A 554 1.57 -3.50 8.78
N SER A 555 1.35 -2.29 8.26
CA SER A 555 0.65 -1.22 8.98
C SER A 555 -0.83 -1.54 9.21
N GLN A 556 -1.48 -2.18 8.25
CA GLN A 556 -2.86 -2.65 8.38
C GLN A 556 -2.96 -3.83 9.37
N GLU A 557 -2.03 -4.78 9.32
CA GLU A 557 -1.91 -5.85 10.31
C GLU A 557 -1.68 -5.29 11.72
N LEU A 558 -0.83 -4.27 11.88
CA LEU A 558 -0.62 -3.56 13.15
C LEU A 558 -1.91 -2.90 13.68
N ILE A 559 -2.77 -2.38 12.80
CA ILE A 559 -4.08 -1.85 13.20
C ILE A 559 -5.03 -2.98 13.63
N THR A 560 -5.05 -4.12 12.93
CA THR A 560 -5.90 -5.27 13.33
C THR A 560 -5.44 -5.95 14.61
N THR A 561 -4.13 -5.99 14.87
CA THR A 561 -3.57 -6.54 16.11
C THR A 561 -3.81 -5.60 17.28
N LYS A 562 -3.68 -4.27 17.08
CA LYS A 562 -4.10 -3.27 18.09
C LYS A 562 -5.60 -3.33 18.39
N SER A 563 -6.47 -3.54 17.41
CA SER A 563 -7.92 -3.67 17.68
C SER A 563 -8.29 -4.99 18.35
N LYS A 564 -7.58 -6.09 18.05
CA LYS A 564 -7.68 -7.36 18.82
C LYS A 564 -7.19 -7.19 20.26
N LEU A 565 -6.06 -6.51 20.47
CA LEU A 565 -5.53 -6.22 21.81
C LEU A 565 -6.53 -5.36 22.61
N ALA A 566 -7.10 -4.32 22.01
CA ALA A 566 -8.14 -3.51 22.65
C ALA A 566 -9.39 -4.32 23.05
N LYS A 567 -9.81 -5.31 22.24
CA LYS A 567 -10.89 -6.24 22.62
C LYS A 567 -10.49 -7.13 23.80
N LEU A 568 -9.31 -7.76 23.74
CA LEU A 568 -8.80 -8.58 24.84
C LEU A 568 -8.59 -7.77 26.14
N GLN A 569 -8.26 -6.47 26.04
CA GLN A 569 -8.17 -5.56 27.18
C GLN A 569 -9.56 -5.34 27.82
N VAL A 570 -10.61 -5.19 27.00
CA VAL A 570 -12.00 -5.07 27.49
C VAL A 570 -12.47 -6.40 28.10
N GLU A 571 -12.33 -7.53 27.38
CA GLU A 571 -12.67 -8.87 27.87
C GLU A 571 -11.93 -9.22 29.18
N LEU A 572 -10.68 -8.75 29.35
CA LEU A 572 -9.92 -8.88 30.58
C LEU A 572 -10.48 -8.01 31.71
N SER A 573 -10.84 -6.75 31.43
CA SER A 573 -11.49 -5.88 32.44
C SER A 573 -12.89 -6.37 32.84
N GLU A 574 -13.65 -6.95 31.91
CA GLU A 574 -14.93 -7.62 32.18
C GLU A 574 -14.71 -8.87 33.06
N ARG A 575 -13.64 -9.65 32.79
CA ARG A 575 -13.23 -10.78 33.64
C ARG A 575 -12.74 -10.37 35.01
N GLU A 576 -12.03 -9.27 35.13
CA GLU A 576 -11.62 -8.70 36.42
C GLU A 576 -12.85 -8.25 37.23
N HIS A 577 -13.84 -7.62 36.58
CA HIS A 577 -15.12 -7.30 37.23
C HIS A 577 -15.92 -8.55 37.63
N GLU A 578 -16.02 -9.55 36.74
CA GLU A 578 -16.69 -10.84 37.02
C GLU A 578 -16.03 -11.58 38.20
N LEU A 579 -14.71 -11.52 38.30
CA LEU A 579 -13.95 -12.08 39.42
C LEU A 579 -14.10 -11.26 40.70
N LEU A 580 -14.18 -9.93 40.63
CA LEU A 580 -14.36 -9.06 41.79
C LEU A 580 -15.78 -9.21 42.36
N GLU A 581 -16.80 -9.30 41.50
CA GLU A 581 -18.18 -9.62 41.87
C GLU A 581 -18.25 -11.00 42.55
N LYS A 582 -17.67 -12.05 41.93
CA LYS A 582 -17.59 -13.39 42.53
C LYS A 582 -16.79 -13.43 43.83
N LYS A 583 -15.74 -12.63 43.96
CA LYS A 583 -14.99 -12.51 45.21
C LYS A 583 -15.86 -11.88 46.28
N SER A 584 -16.56 -10.78 45.99
CA SER A 584 -17.46 -10.13 46.94
C SER A 584 -18.61 -11.03 47.37
N SER A 585 -19.17 -11.86 46.48
CA SER A 585 -20.19 -12.83 46.87
C SER A 585 -19.62 -13.93 47.76
N ALA A 586 -18.42 -14.44 47.49
CA ALA A 586 -17.72 -15.38 48.38
C ALA A 586 -17.38 -14.76 49.76
N GLU A 587 -17.00 -13.48 49.79
CA GLU A 587 -16.73 -12.71 51.01
C GLU A 587 -18.03 -12.58 51.85
N THR A 588 -19.16 -12.20 51.24
CA THR A 588 -20.46 -12.18 51.94
C THR A 588 -20.96 -13.58 52.38
N ILE A 589 -20.59 -14.65 51.68
CA ILE A 589 -20.90 -16.03 52.12
C ILE A 589 -20.05 -16.39 53.34
N SER A 590 -18.76 -16.03 53.35
CA SER A 590 -17.88 -16.20 54.51
C SER A 590 -18.37 -15.44 55.73
N ASP A 591 -18.87 -14.21 55.57
CA ASP A 591 -19.47 -13.43 56.66
C ASP A 591 -20.75 -14.09 57.19
N VAL A 592 -21.64 -14.55 56.29
CA VAL A 592 -22.87 -15.27 56.66
C VAL A 592 -22.60 -16.65 57.29
N GLU A 593 -21.46 -17.28 57.03
CA GLU A 593 -20.99 -18.46 57.76
C GLU A 593 -20.37 -18.09 59.11
N HIS A 594 -19.64 -16.99 59.19
CA HIS A 594 -19.09 -16.46 60.45
C HIS A 594 -20.19 -16.09 61.44
N ASP A 595 -21.22 -15.38 61.01
CA ASP A 595 -22.40 -15.01 61.80
C ASP A 595 -23.09 -16.25 62.38
N LYS A 596 -23.30 -17.30 61.57
CA LYS A 596 -23.90 -18.57 62.04
C LYS A 596 -23.01 -19.28 63.05
N ILE A 597 -21.68 -19.28 62.84
CA ILE A 597 -20.73 -19.87 63.79
C ILE A 597 -20.73 -19.07 65.11
N GLN A 598 -20.86 -17.74 65.05
CA GLN A 598 -20.98 -16.86 66.21
C GLN A 598 -22.32 -17.06 66.95
N GLU A 599 -23.43 -17.24 66.23
CA GLU A 599 -24.73 -17.59 66.80
C GLU A 599 -24.68 -18.95 67.51
N ILE A 600 -24.14 -19.99 66.86
CA ILE A 600 -23.94 -21.32 67.44
C ILE A 600 -23.03 -21.25 68.68
N LYS A 601 -21.97 -20.43 68.65
CA LYS A 601 -21.09 -20.19 69.80
C LYS A 601 -21.83 -19.49 70.95
N GLY A 602 -22.70 -18.53 70.65
CA GLY A 602 -23.59 -17.89 71.62
C GLY A 602 -24.55 -18.88 72.27
N ASN A 603 -25.23 -19.70 71.45
CA ASN A 603 -26.16 -20.74 71.89
C ASN A 603 -25.46 -21.84 72.71
N ASN A 604 -24.23 -22.23 72.36
CA ASN A 604 -23.43 -23.14 73.18
C ASN A 604 -23.01 -22.51 74.52
N ASN A 605 -22.73 -21.20 74.56
CA ASN A 605 -22.36 -20.51 75.80
C ASN A 605 -23.56 -20.29 76.74
N THR A 606 -24.75 -20.01 76.21
CA THR A 606 -25.99 -19.96 77.00
C THR A 606 -26.40 -21.36 77.49
N LEU A 607 -26.23 -22.41 76.67
CA LEU A 607 -26.42 -23.80 77.08
C LEU A 607 -25.43 -24.21 78.19
N ALA A 608 -24.14 -23.89 78.05
CA ALA A 608 -23.14 -24.14 79.09
C ALA A 608 -23.47 -23.39 80.39
N SER A 609 -23.93 -22.14 80.30
CA SER A 609 -24.40 -21.35 81.45
C SER A 609 -25.62 -22.01 82.11
N SER A 610 -26.57 -22.52 81.32
CA SER A 610 -27.75 -23.24 81.82
C SER A 610 -27.36 -24.53 82.55
N LEU A 611 -26.46 -25.33 81.96
CA LEU A 611 -25.94 -26.56 82.57
C LEU A 611 -25.17 -26.27 83.86
N GLN A 612 -24.42 -25.15 83.93
CA GLN A 612 -23.73 -24.74 85.14
C GLN A 612 -24.69 -24.28 86.25
N VAL A 613 -25.79 -23.59 85.89
CA VAL A 613 -26.88 -23.30 86.84
C VAL A 613 -27.56 -24.59 87.30
N GLU A 614 -27.86 -25.52 86.40
CA GLU A 614 -28.45 -26.82 86.77
C GLU A 614 -27.56 -27.59 87.75
N LEU A 615 -26.25 -27.69 87.46
CA LEU A 615 -25.25 -28.29 88.36
C LEU A 615 -25.22 -27.62 89.74
N LEU A 616 -25.27 -26.28 89.81
CA LEU A 616 -25.35 -25.55 91.08
C LEU A 616 -26.64 -25.89 91.85
N THR A 617 -27.82 -25.93 91.20
CA THR A 617 -29.05 -26.35 91.89
C THR A 617 -29.03 -27.81 92.30
N LEU A 618 -28.32 -28.68 91.57
CA LEU A 618 -28.20 -30.10 91.88
C LEU A 618 -27.24 -30.31 93.08
N GLN A 619 -26.16 -29.53 93.14
CA GLN A 619 -25.26 -29.47 94.28
C GLN A 619 -25.96 -28.89 95.52
N GLU A 620 -26.81 -27.88 95.36
CA GLU A 620 -27.65 -27.34 96.44
C GLU A 620 -28.67 -28.37 96.95
N LYS A 621 -29.38 -29.07 96.04
CA LYS A 621 -30.28 -30.20 96.40
C LYS A 621 -29.51 -31.30 97.15
N TYR A 622 -28.32 -31.66 96.69
CA TYR A 622 -27.46 -32.63 97.38
C TYR A 622 -27.04 -32.15 98.77
N ASN A 623 -26.63 -30.89 98.91
CA ASN A 623 -26.27 -30.28 100.19
C ASN A 623 -27.45 -30.25 101.16
N ASN A 624 -28.66 -29.96 100.68
CA ASN A 624 -29.88 -29.98 101.48
C ASN A 624 -30.24 -31.41 101.93
N ILE A 625 -30.19 -32.41 101.03
CA ILE A 625 -30.36 -33.82 101.40
C ILE A 625 -29.29 -34.27 102.42
N LEU A 626 -28.06 -33.79 102.30
CA LEU A 626 -26.96 -34.09 103.22
C LEU A 626 -27.13 -33.36 104.57
N ALA A 627 -27.77 -32.19 104.59
CA ALA A 627 -28.17 -31.49 105.81
C ALA A 627 -29.35 -32.20 106.50
N ASP A 628 -30.36 -32.63 105.74
CA ASP A 628 -31.49 -33.44 106.23
C ASP A 628 -31.01 -34.79 106.78
N PHE A 629 -30.07 -35.45 106.10
CA PHE A 629 -29.45 -36.68 106.62
C PHE A 629 -28.66 -36.44 107.91
N LYS A 630 -27.95 -35.31 108.03
CA LYS A 630 -27.31 -34.90 109.30
C LYS A 630 -28.34 -34.59 110.39
N ALA A 631 -29.48 -33.99 110.05
CA ALA A 631 -30.56 -33.70 110.97
C ALA A 631 -31.28 -34.98 111.44
N GLN A 632 -31.56 -35.90 110.53
CA GLN A 632 -32.09 -37.24 110.82
C GLN A 632 -31.10 -38.05 111.68
N LYS A 633 -29.80 -38.03 111.35
CA LYS A 633 -28.78 -38.66 112.20
C LYS A 633 -28.76 -38.04 113.60
N LYS A 634 -28.74 -36.71 113.71
CA LYS A 634 -28.81 -36.02 115.01
C LYS A 634 -30.10 -36.34 115.77
N HIS A 635 -31.23 -36.51 115.08
CA HIS A 635 -32.48 -36.96 115.68
C HIS A 635 -32.37 -38.42 116.17
N LEU A 636 -31.70 -39.30 115.41
CA LEU A 636 -31.44 -40.68 115.80
C LEU A 636 -30.53 -40.74 117.05
N ASP A 637 -29.43 -39.99 117.03
CA ASP A 637 -28.50 -39.83 118.16
C ASP A 637 -29.23 -39.26 119.40
N HIS A 638 -30.12 -38.28 119.22
CA HIS A 638 -30.94 -37.71 120.29
C HIS A 638 -32.03 -38.68 120.81
N THR A 639 -32.60 -39.51 119.93
CA THR A 639 -33.58 -40.55 120.30
C THR A 639 -32.89 -41.65 121.10
N ALA A 640 -31.70 -42.09 120.68
CA ALA A 640 -30.88 -43.04 121.43
C ALA A 640 -30.48 -42.48 122.81
N LEU A 641 -30.11 -41.20 122.90
CA LEU A 641 -29.82 -40.50 124.16
C LEU A 641 -31.04 -40.29 125.08
N MET A 642 -32.28 -40.48 124.60
CA MET A 642 -33.48 -40.43 125.44
C MET A 642 -33.94 -41.81 125.96
N GLN A 643 -33.36 -42.92 125.48
CA GLN A 643 -33.92 -44.25 125.74
C GLN A 643 -33.26 -45.04 126.88
N TYR A 644 -32.13 -44.58 127.42
CA TYR A 644 -31.46 -45.17 128.59
C TYR A 644 -30.79 -44.10 129.48
N PRO A 645 -31.20 -43.95 130.76
CA PRO A 645 -30.39 -43.28 131.77
C PRO A 645 -29.36 -44.23 132.40
N ASP A 646 -28.21 -43.67 132.79
CA ASP A 646 -27.14 -44.24 133.63
C ASP A 646 -26.65 -45.68 133.32
N ASN A 647 -25.56 -45.78 132.57
CA ASN A 647 -24.36 -46.56 132.96
C ASN A 647 -23.13 -46.16 132.14
N ASP A 648 -21.94 -46.38 132.70
CA ASP A 648 -20.65 -45.95 132.13
C ASP A 648 -20.29 -46.65 130.80
N MET A 649 -19.81 -45.89 129.82
CA MET A 649 -18.64 -46.24 129.00
C MET A 649 -18.13 -45.08 128.12
N ALA A 650 -16.87 -45.18 127.69
CA ALA A 650 -16.21 -44.33 126.69
C ALA A 650 -16.05 -42.82 127.03
N LEU A 651 -15.25 -42.52 128.04
CA LEU A 651 -14.66 -41.19 128.25
C LEU A 651 -13.71 -40.84 127.07
N LEU A 652 -14.08 -39.86 126.23
CA LEU A 652 -13.21 -39.35 125.17
C LEU A 652 -12.09 -38.46 125.74
N THR A 653 -10.82 -38.85 125.60
CA THR A 653 -9.70 -37.91 125.47
C THR A 653 -8.54 -38.46 124.62
N GLY A 654 -8.50 -38.08 123.34
CA GLY A 654 -7.28 -37.82 122.56
C GLY A 654 -6.37 -38.98 122.11
N GLN A 655 -6.29 -39.22 120.79
CA GLN A 655 -5.06 -39.04 119.98
C GLN A 655 -5.29 -39.42 118.50
N LYS A 656 -4.76 -38.59 117.57
CA LYS A 656 -4.55 -38.87 116.13
C LYS A 656 -5.85 -39.08 115.31
N LEU A 657 -5.89 -38.84 113.99
CA LEU A 657 -4.82 -38.85 112.99
C LEU A 657 -4.60 -37.50 112.28
N GLU A 658 -3.37 -37.00 112.36
CA GLU A 658 -2.75 -36.25 111.26
C GLU A 658 -1.98 -37.22 110.38
N ASN A 659 -2.35 -37.32 109.10
CA ASN A 659 -1.48 -37.38 107.91
C ASN A 659 -2.33 -37.78 106.69
N VAL A 660 -2.47 -36.91 105.68
CA VAL A 660 -1.49 -36.60 104.61
C VAL A 660 -1.46 -37.69 103.54
N GLY A 661 -2.01 -37.32 102.37
CA GLY A 661 -1.84 -37.98 101.08
C GLY A 661 -1.60 -36.91 100.02
N SER A 662 -0.46 -36.21 100.11
CA SER A 662 -0.13 -35.04 99.26
C SER A 662 0.99 -35.35 98.28
N VAL A 663 0.63 -35.45 96.99
CA VAL A 663 1.51 -35.26 95.82
C VAL A 663 0.62 -34.62 94.74
N GLN A 664 0.56 -33.31 94.54
CA GLN A 664 1.56 -32.36 94.00
C GLN A 664 2.04 -32.63 92.56
N SER A 665 1.57 -31.75 91.66
CA SER A 665 2.34 -31.03 90.64
C SER A 665 2.94 -31.77 89.44
N LEU A 666 2.65 -31.24 88.24
CA LEU A 666 3.55 -30.80 87.14
C LEU A 666 2.70 -30.59 85.86
N ASN A 667 2.88 -29.58 85.00
CA ASN A 667 3.63 -28.32 85.12
C ASN A 667 3.06 -27.22 84.19
N ASN A 668 3.47 -25.97 84.44
CA ASN A 668 3.10 -24.72 83.76
C ASN A 668 3.33 -24.67 82.23
N GLN A 669 2.54 -23.83 81.54
CA GLN A 669 2.95 -22.64 80.73
C GLN A 669 1.86 -22.26 79.69
N ASN A 670 1.62 -21.00 79.30
CA ASN A 670 1.93 -19.70 79.92
C ASN A 670 0.92 -18.63 79.43
N THR A 671 0.62 -17.64 80.29
CA THR A 671 0.50 -16.18 80.05
C THR A 671 0.71 -15.72 78.58
N GLN A 672 -0.06 -14.80 77.97
CA GLN A 672 -0.54 -13.52 78.51
C GLN A 672 -1.75 -12.94 77.71
N VAL A 673 -2.51 -12.03 78.31
CA VAL A 673 -3.47 -11.13 77.62
C VAL A 673 -3.26 -9.70 78.13
N GLU A 674 -3.13 -8.74 77.23
CA GLU A 674 -3.14 -7.31 77.51
C GLU A 674 -3.77 -6.55 76.32
N THR A 675 -4.22 -5.31 76.52
CA THR A 675 -5.30 -4.69 75.73
C THR A 675 -5.11 -3.18 75.51
N PHE A 676 -5.66 -2.65 74.39
CA PHE A 676 -5.77 -1.21 74.05
C PHE A 676 -4.40 -0.51 73.77
N GLU A 677 -4.28 0.62 73.02
CA GLU A 677 -5.23 1.43 72.24
C GLU A 677 -4.53 2.29 71.15
N THR A 678 -5.26 2.63 70.07
CA THR A 678 -5.19 3.87 69.22
C THR A 678 -3.89 4.45 68.58
N ASN A 679 -4.11 4.93 67.34
CA ASN A 679 -3.63 6.17 66.69
C ASN A 679 -2.31 6.26 65.88
N GLU A 680 -2.51 6.63 64.61
CA GLU A 680 -1.84 7.66 63.79
C GLU A 680 -0.37 8.07 64.06
N GLN A 681 0.47 7.96 63.02
CA GLN A 681 0.95 9.15 62.28
C GLN A 681 1.63 8.80 60.93
N ASP A 682 1.60 9.75 59.99
CA ASP A 682 2.28 9.69 58.69
C ASP A 682 3.81 9.80 58.81
N GLN A 683 4.56 9.14 57.90
CA GLN A 683 5.25 9.85 56.80
C GLN A 683 5.97 8.93 55.80
N THR A 684 5.61 9.14 54.52
CA THR A 684 6.42 9.01 53.29
C THR A 684 7.85 8.44 53.34
N LEU A 685 8.13 7.43 52.50
CA LEU A 685 9.01 7.55 51.32
C LEU A 685 9.15 6.23 50.52
N GLN A 686 9.12 6.34 49.18
CA GLN A 686 9.59 5.34 48.20
C GLN A 686 10.93 5.83 47.58
N PRO A 687 11.65 5.07 46.71
CA PRO A 687 11.63 3.62 46.43
C PRO A 687 13.03 2.96 46.51
N ASN A 688 13.14 1.62 46.40
CA ASN A 688 13.85 0.99 45.26
C ASN A 688 13.83 -0.55 45.20
N GLU A 689 13.49 -1.05 44.01
CA GLU A 689 14.15 -2.08 43.20
C GLU A 689 14.94 -3.27 43.83
N GLN A 690 14.42 -4.46 43.48
CA GLN A 690 15.16 -5.63 42.96
C GLN A 690 16.02 -6.55 43.85
N LYS A 691 15.57 -7.82 43.90
CA LYS A 691 16.37 -9.09 43.79
C LYS A 691 17.46 -9.32 44.87
N SER A 692 17.38 -10.42 45.64
CA SER A 692 17.69 -11.75 45.08
C SER A 692 17.26 -12.94 45.96
N LYS A 693 17.28 -14.13 45.36
CA LYS A 693 16.96 -15.45 45.94
C LYS A 693 17.96 -15.88 47.03
N THR A 694 17.47 -16.51 48.10
CA THR A 694 18.13 -17.58 48.88
C THR A 694 17.08 -18.26 49.80
N LEU A 695 17.46 -19.31 50.56
CA LEU A 695 16.57 -20.25 51.30
C LEU A 695 15.72 -21.11 50.33
N SER A 696 16.02 -22.38 50.04
CA SER A 696 16.88 -23.40 50.65
C SER A 696 16.44 -23.94 52.01
N LYS A 697 15.77 -25.10 51.96
CA LYS A 697 15.73 -26.19 52.96
C LYS A 697 15.12 -25.87 54.34
N GLU A 698 13.95 -26.43 54.58
CA GLU A 698 13.70 -27.20 55.83
C GLU A 698 13.11 -28.57 55.45
N ASN A 699 12.91 -29.47 56.41
CA ASN A 699 13.04 -30.92 56.22
C ASN A 699 12.16 -31.72 57.21
N VAL A 700 12.08 -33.06 57.08
CA VAL A 700 11.61 -34.03 58.12
C VAL A 700 10.09 -33.97 58.44
N ASN A 701 9.25 -34.90 57.97
CA ASN A 701 8.93 -36.26 58.53
C ASN A 701 7.93 -36.24 59.72
N ILE A 702 7.11 -37.25 60.08
CA ILE A 702 6.67 -38.56 59.52
C ILE A 702 5.37 -39.00 60.29
N LEU A 703 4.68 -40.07 59.84
CA LEU A 703 3.46 -40.74 60.38
C LEU A 703 2.09 -40.13 59.97
N SER A 704 1.04 -40.82 59.46
CA SER A 704 0.66 -42.22 59.13
C SER A 704 -0.39 -42.92 60.04
N VAL A 705 -1.33 -43.66 59.40
CA VAL A 705 -2.06 -44.90 59.83
C VAL A 705 -3.62 -44.84 59.90
N ASN A 706 -4.23 -45.86 59.26
CA ASN A 706 -5.63 -46.40 59.32
C ASN A 706 -6.81 -45.57 58.76
N LEU A 707 -7.53 -46.04 57.72
CA LEU A 707 -8.61 -47.08 57.74
C LEU A 707 -9.75 -46.72 58.73
N ASN A 708 -11.04 -46.76 58.36
CA ASN A 708 -11.68 -47.89 57.65
C ASN A 708 -13.10 -47.58 57.11
N SER A 709 -13.64 -48.46 56.25
CA SER A 709 -15.09 -48.65 55.95
C SER A 709 -15.83 -47.56 55.12
N LEU A 710 -16.92 -47.82 54.36
CA LEU A 710 -17.63 -49.07 54.03
C LEU A 710 -18.40 -48.98 52.68
N GLN A 711 -18.52 -50.12 51.96
CA GLN A 711 -19.59 -50.51 51.01
C GLN A 711 -20.22 -49.49 50.02
N ARG A 712 -20.14 -49.80 48.71
CA ARG A 712 -21.29 -50.36 47.95
C ARG A 712 -20.92 -50.91 46.56
N SER A 713 -21.49 -52.07 46.24
CA SER A 713 -21.68 -52.67 44.91
C SER A 713 -23.09 -53.33 44.92
N PRO A 714 -23.57 -54.11 43.93
CA PRO A 714 -23.07 -54.39 42.58
C PRO A 714 -24.16 -54.26 41.47
N LYS A 715 -23.78 -54.61 40.22
CA LYS A 715 -24.57 -55.09 39.03
C LYS A 715 -23.95 -54.47 37.76
N SER A 716 -23.76 -55.17 36.64
CA SER A 716 -23.96 -56.59 36.25
C SER A 716 -22.81 -56.96 35.26
N ALA A 717 -22.39 -58.21 35.02
CA ALA A 717 -23.07 -59.30 34.30
C ALA A 717 -23.77 -58.82 33.00
N GLU A 718 -23.58 -59.39 31.81
CA GLU A 718 -22.80 -60.55 31.35
C GLU A 718 -22.49 -60.39 29.84
N ASN A 719 -21.40 -60.98 29.32
CA ASN A 719 -21.43 -61.75 28.06
C ASN A 719 -20.08 -62.42 27.71
N SER A 720 -20.14 -63.73 27.46
CA SER A 720 -19.12 -64.63 26.89
C SER A 720 -18.68 -64.18 25.47
N SER A 721 -17.44 -64.35 24.98
CA SER A 721 -16.43 -65.45 24.97
C SER A 721 -16.43 -66.26 23.66
N CYS A 722 -15.27 -66.83 23.30
CA CYS A 722 -14.90 -67.51 22.02
C CYS A 722 -14.81 -66.57 20.79
N ILE A 723 -14.04 -66.80 19.72
CA ILE A 723 -13.26 -67.96 19.21
C ILE A 723 -11.87 -67.43 18.77
N SER A 724 -10.73 -67.90 19.32
CA SER A 724 -9.86 -69.02 18.88
C SER A 724 -9.08 -68.87 17.55
N LEU A 725 -7.88 -69.46 17.55
CA LEU A 725 -6.74 -69.37 16.63
C LEU A 725 -7.02 -69.39 15.10
N HIS A 726 -6.11 -68.73 14.35
CA HIS A 726 -5.36 -69.43 13.30
C HIS A 726 -3.91 -68.91 13.18
N LEU A 727 -2.94 -69.82 12.96
CA LEU A 727 -1.56 -69.47 12.59
C LEU A 727 -1.33 -69.63 11.08
N LEU A 728 -0.26 -68.98 10.60
CA LEU A 728 0.63 -69.35 9.50
C LEU A 728 0.03 -69.98 8.23
N GLN A 729 0.10 -69.25 7.11
CA GLN A 729 0.71 -69.81 5.89
C GLN A 729 1.17 -68.74 4.87
N ASN A 730 2.10 -69.15 4.00
CA ASN A 730 2.50 -68.56 2.71
C ASN A 730 3.24 -67.21 2.71
N THR A 731 4.56 -67.31 2.91
CA THR A 731 5.54 -66.53 2.11
C THR A 731 5.52 -66.95 0.63
N PHE A 732 6.30 -66.25 -0.22
CA PHE A 732 6.44 -66.35 -1.70
C PHE A 732 5.37 -65.63 -2.55
N PHE A 733 5.70 -64.42 -3.03
CA PHE A 733 6.01 -64.19 -4.45
C PHE A 733 6.67 -62.80 -4.69
N LEU A 734 7.56 -62.73 -5.69
CA LEU A 734 8.05 -61.54 -6.40
C LEU A 734 8.75 -60.39 -5.63
N GLU A 735 10.05 -60.59 -5.37
CA GLU A 735 11.03 -59.58 -5.80
C GLU A 735 11.57 -59.98 -7.18
N PHE A 736 11.60 -59.04 -8.15
CA PHE A 736 12.63 -58.83 -9.20
C PHE A 736 12.06 -58.03 -10.39
N SER A 737 12.38 -56.73 -10.48
CA SER A 737 12.55 -56.04 -11.76
C SER A 737 13.13 -54.63 -11.66
N HIS A 738 14.03 -54.35 -12.62
CA HIS A 738 14.34 -53.02 -13.15
C HIS A 738 14.96 -51.97 -12.21
N VAL A 739 16.27 -52.14 -11.99
CA VAL A 739 17.22 -51.01 -12.04
C VAL A 739 17.98 -51.11 -13.36
N ASN A 740 17.79 -50.12 -14.26
CA ASN A 740 18.81 -49.55 -15.18
C ASN A 740 18.18 -48.75 -16.34
N GLY A 741 18.71 -47.56 -16.61
CA GLY A 741 18.81 -46.99 -17.96
C GLY A 741 17.69 -46.05 -18.45
N ILE A 742 17.70 -44.80 -18.01
CA ILE A 742 18.21 -43.63 -18.76
C ILE A 742 18.40 -42.45 -17.80
#